data_AF-A0A7D8YCT0-F1
#
_entry.id   AF-A0A7D8YCT0-F1
#
_cell.length_a   1.000
_cell.length_b   1.000
_cell.length_c   1.000
_cell.angle_alpha   90.00
_cell.angle_beta   90.00
_cell.angle_gamma   90.00
#
_symmetry.space_group_name_H-M   'P 1'
#
loop_
_entity.id
_entity.type
_entity.pdbx_description
1 polymer ?
#
loop_
_entity_poly.entity_id
_entity_poly.type
_entity_poly.pdbx_seq_one_letter_code
_entity_poly.pdbx_strand_id
1 'polypeptide(L)'
;MTLRPIRKLLAANRSEIATRVFRSATELGIRTVAIYSHEDRYALHRFKADQAYQIGKPGEPIRSYLDIPAIVEICQRHDVDAVHPGYGFLSENPDFAQALQDVGIRFVGPSVDALRSLGDKPHARELAKRADVPVLGGTETALASVDEAMDVAKSLGLPVILKASKGGGGRGMRVVERAADLPAAFEQAQREALSAFGCDEVFVEKFVVRARHIEVQLLGDGHGNLLHLWERDCSVQRRHQKVVEVAPAPNLPASIRQELCDAALRIGHEAGYDNAGTVEFLYDNDALQYYFIEVNPRIQVEHTVTEEVTGIDLVRSQILVAMGHRLTDDIVGLPSQDEIRTSGFAVQCRVTTEDPANHFRPDYGRISHYRSAAGMGIRLDAGSAFSGAVVNPFYDSLLVKVTSRGRTLKEASARMDRCLREFRIRGVKTNIPFLTRLVNHEAFLAGESTTRMIDQTPDLFELPLRRDRATKMLKFLAETIVNGNPLVRGRPKATRTQPAPLPHLPPATEMPLGSRDRWKRDGIEGLVKWIDAQPGLLITDTTMRDAHQSLLATRLRTDDMLRIAPAYARLVPELFSIEMWGGATFDTSMRFLKECPWQRLVELRRAIPNVLFQMLLRASNAVGYTNYPDNVVRLFVREATQAGMDIFRVFDALNWVPNMRVAMDAVLESGGICEAAICYTGDLQNPNRTKYDLKYYVSLAKELEQGGAQLLAIKDMAGLCKPAAARTLVRTLRQEIGIPIHFHTHDTAGTQAASILAAADEGLAIADAALAPLSGGTSQVNLNTLVEALRYTPRASELKTEPLTELATYWHAAREFYLPFESVALAATGDLYEHEMPGGQYTNLYEQARALGLSDRWAEVCKMYAEVNQMLGDIVKVTPTSKSVGDMALFMIAGDLTIEDVLRGNKPIDFPASVIDLVAGRMGQPPGGFPERVMEVVLGQQPPVLGRPGESLPPADIEATRAKASEFLDAAASDAEVASYLLYPKVFTDFAKHIQEYGEVTHLPTPNFFYGQEPGDEVAVDIEPGKRLIIKYLATGSAYPDGSRTVFFELNGQPREVTVIDRSLEPEGQAAIQADPDDPGQVGASMPGMVIHVAVKEGDRVRAGQKLLVLEAMKMETTLNSPIDGKVGKIITQPGTQVAAGNLLLTINPNP
;
A
#
# COMPACT_ATOMS: atom_id res chain seq x y z
N MET A 1 -4.98 -23.50 60.36
CA MET A 1 -3.81 -24.15 59.74
C MET A 1 -2.52 -23.49 60.24
N THR A 2 -1.41 -24.22 60.38
CA THR A 2 -0.09 -23.65 60.68
C THR A 2 0.49 -22.98 59.43
N LEU A 3 0.99 -21.75 59.57
CA LEU A 3 1.68 -21.03 58.49
C LEU A 3 2.86 -21.87 57.99
N ARG A 4 2.87 -22.20 56.70
CA ARG A 4 3.98 -22.92 56.07
C ARG A 4 4.58 -22.06 54.97
N PRO A 5 5.86 -21.64 55.07
CA PRO A 5 6.47 -20.82 54.04
C PRO A 5 6.52 -21.57 52.70
N ILE A 6 6.40 -20.83 51.61
CA ILE A 6 6.73 -21.29 50.24
C ILE A 6 8.05 -20.60 49.89
N ARG A 7 9.12 -21.38 49.69
CA ARG A 7 10.44 -20.87 49.30
C ARG A 7 10.64 -20.97 47.79
N LYS A 8 10.02 -21.96 47.15
CA LYS A 8 10.08 -22.18 45.71
C LYS A 8 8.71 -22.51 45.12
N LEU A 9 8.31 -21.78 44.09
CA LEU A 9 7.01 -21.91 43.42
C LEU A 9 7.21 -22.18 41.92
N LEU A 10 6.55 -23.21 41.41
CA LEU A 10 6.49 -23.52 39.99
C LEU A 10 5.20 -22.99 39.37
N ALA A 11 5.27 -22.35 38.20
CA ALA A 11 4.07 -22.06 37.41
C ALA A 11 3.86 -23.19 36.39
N ALA A 12 2.80 -23.98 36.56
CA ALA A 12 2.46 -25.08 35.65
C ALA A 12 1.70 -24.55 34.42
N ASN A 13 2.29 -23.56 33.75
CA ASN A 13 1.69 -22.84 32.63
C ASN A 13 2.78 -22.18 31.76
N ARG A 14 2.36 -21.36 30.79
CA ARG A 14 3.21 -20.66 29.82
C ARG A 14 2.81 -19.20 29.64
N SER A 15 3.51 -18.48 28.77
CA SER A 15 3.11 -17.16 28.27
C SER A 15 2.93 -16.11 29.38
N GLU A 16 1.94 -15.23 29.24
CA GLU A 16 1.72 -14.08 30.10
C GLU A 16 1.43 -14.49 31.56
N ILE A 17 0.60 -15.52 31.78
CA ILE A 17 0.15 -15.89 33.13
C ILE A 17 1.28 -16.50 33.96
N ALA A 18 2.15 -17.30 33.35
CA ALA A 18 3.36 -17.78 34.03
C ALA A 18 4.23 -16.60 34.46
N THR A 19 4.42 -15.62 33.58
CA THR A 19 5.17 -14.39 33.89
C THR A 19 4.50 -13.57 35.00
N ARG A 20 3.18 -13.45 34.98
CA ARG A 20 2.38 -12.77 36.02
C ARG A 20 2.53 -13.43 37.39
N VAL A 21 2.53 -14.76 37.44
CA VAL A 21 2.80 -15.56 38.65
C VAL A 21 4.23 -15.32 39.15
N PHE A 22 5.23 -15.36 38.26
CA PHE A 22 6.61 -15.14 38.64
C PHE A 22 6.85 -13.74 39.22
N ARG A 23 6.17 -12.71 38.72
CA ARG A 23 6.22 -11.34 39.26
C ARG A 23 5.79 -11.32 40.74
N SER A 24 4.58 -11.78 41.06
CA SER A 24 4.10 -11.80 42.46
C SER A 24 4.94 -12.70 43.36
N ALA A 25 5.38 -13.87 42.86
CA ALA A 25 6.26 -14.75 43.64
C ALA A 25 7.59 -14.06 43.98
N THR A 26 8.19 -13.36 43.01
CA THR A 26 9.45 -12.61 43.21
C THR A 26 9.28 -11.45 44.18
N GLU A 27 8.18 -10.70 44.09
CA GLU A 27 7.84 -9.62 45.03
C GLU A 27 7.64 -10.13 46.47
N LEU A 28 7.20 -11.38 46.63
CA LEU A 28 7.11 -12.09 47.92
C LEU A 28 8.44 -12.74 48.35
N GLY A 29 9.51 -12.62 47.57
CA GLY A 29 10.82 -13.23 47.85
C GLY A 29 10.89 -14.75 47.62
N ILE A 30 9.99 -15.30 46.80
CA ILE A 30 9.88 -16.72 46.49
C ILE A 30 10.65 -17.02 45.20
N ARG A 31 11.46 -18.09 45.19
CA ARG A 31 12.18 -18.56 44.01
C ARG A 31 11.20 -19.18 43.00
N THR A 32 11.41 -18.92 41.72
CA THR A 32 10.45 -19.26 40.66
C THR A 32 10.96 -20.37 39.74
N VAL A 33 10.05 -21.26 39.31
CA VAL A 33 10.35 -22.35 38.37
C VAL A 33 9.36 -22.33 37.20
N ALA A 34 9.89 -22.32 35.98
CA ALA A 34 9.12 -22.47 34.75
C ALA A 34 9.24 -23.89 34.17
N ILE A 35 8.21 -24.30 33.45
CA ILE A 35 8.25 -25.45 32.54
C ILE A 35 8.07 -24.97 31.10
N TYR A 36 8.68 -25.68 30.14
CA TYR A 36 8.55 -25.35 28.72
C TYR A 36 8.63 -26.60 27.83
N SER A 37 7.85 -26.65 26.74
CA SER A 37 7.98 -27.67 25.70
C SER A 37 9.18 -27.39 24.79
N HIS A 38 9.55 -28.33 23.92
CA HIS A 38 10.58 -28.07 22.91
C HIS A 38 10.22 -26.89 21.98
N GLU A 39 8.95 -26.75 21.63
CA GLU A 39 8.42 -25.69 20.76
C GLU A 39 8.42 -24.32 21.44
N ASP A 40 8.31 -24.27 22.77
CA ASP A 40 8.36 -23.05 23.60
C ASP A 40 9.77 -22.72 24.12
N ARG A 41 10.84 -23.35 23.59
CA ARG A 41 12.22 -23.08 24.06
C ARG A 41 12.66 -21.62 23.97
N TYR A 42 12.00 -20.79 23.18
CA TYR A 42 12.26 -19.35 23.08
C TYR A 42 11.13 -18.47 23.67
N ALA A 43 10.13 -19.08 24.32
CA ALA A 43 9.03 -18.35 24.94
C ALA A 43 9.52 -17.47 26.10
N LEU A 44 8.93 -16.28 26.22
CA LEU A 44 9.40 -15.26 27.15
C LEU A 44 9.37 -15.72 28.61
N HIS A 45 8.33 -16.46 29.02
CA HIS A 45 8.14 -16.90 30.41
C HIS A 45 9.29 -17.77 30.92
N ARG A 46 9.92 -18.56 30.03
CA ARG A 46 11.08 -19.39 30.35
C ARG A 46 12.21 -18.56 30.96
N PHE A 47 12.43 -17.36 30.44
CA PHE A 47 13.53 -16.46 30.86
C PHE A 47 13.11 -15.52 32.00
N LYS A 48 11.89 -15.65 32.52
CA LYS A 48 11.36 -14.83 33.62
C LYS A 48 11.35 -15.56 34.97
N ALA A 49 11.62 -16.86 34.98
CA ALA A 49 11.81 -17.64 36.19
C ALA A 49 13.29 -17.78 36.56
N ASP A 50 13.59 -18.04 37.84
CA ASP A 50 14.94 -18.34 38.32
C ASP A 50 15.49 -19.66 37.77
N GLN A 51 14.59 -20.62 37.52
CA GLN A 51 14.91 -21.93 36.94
C GLN A 51 13.87 -22.29 35.88
N ALA A 52 14.27 -23.02 34.84
CA ALA A 52 13.35 -23.51 33.82
C ALA A 52 13.73 -24.91 33.35
N TYR A 53 12.75 -25.81 33.28
CA TYR A 53 12.94 -27.20 32.90
C TYR A 53 12.10 -27.58 31.69
N GLN A 54 12.70 -28.30 30.74
CA GLN A 54 11.97 -28.80 29.58
C GLN A 54 11.06 -29.96 30.00
N ILE A 55 9.85 -30.01 29.44
CA ILE A 55 8.88 -31.09 29.63
C ILE A 55 8.45 -31.66 28.27
N GLY A 56 8.15 -32.97 28.24
CA GLY A 56 7.72 -33.69 27.04
C GLY A 56 8.79 -33.85 25.95
N LYS A 57 8.34 -34.22 24.74
CA LYS A 57 9.19 -34.52 23.58
C LYS A 57 8.89 -33.57 22.40
N PRO A 58 9.85 -33.33 21.49
CA PRO A 58 9.58 -32.58 20.25
C PRO A 58 8.37 -33.15 19.49
N GLY A 59 7.47 -32.28 19.03
CA GLY A 59 6.23 -32.64 18.37
C GLY A 59 5.00 -32.73 19.28
N GLU A 60 5.15 -32.58 20.60
CA GLU A 60 4.05 -32.71 21.57
C GLU A 60 3.75 -31.40 22.35
N PRO A 61 3.53 -30.24 21.68
CA PRO A 61 3.60 -28.92 22.31
C PRO A 61 2.60 -28.69 23.44
N ILE A 62 1.34 -29.11 23.28
CA ILE A 62 0.28 -28.95 24.29
C ILE A 62 0.25 -30.12 25.27
N ARG A 63 0.45 -31.36 24.77
CA ARG A 63 0.46 -32.56 25.62
C ARG A 63 1.52 -32.47 26.71
N SER A 64 2.67 -31.86 26.40
CA SER A 64 3.75 -31.62 27.37
C SER A 64 3.29 -30.81 28.59
N TYR A 65 2.41 -29.82 28.43
CA TYR A 65 1.87 -29.03 29.55
C TYR A 65 0.71 -29.70 30.29
N LEU A 66 0.20 -30.84 29.79
CA LEU A 66 -0.86 -31.64 30.41
C LEU A 66 -0.31 -32.91 31.09
N ASP A 67 1.00 -33.12 31.07
CA ASP A 67 1.67 -34.31 31.61
C ASP A 67 1.84 -34.19 33.13
N ILE A 68 0.81 -34.61 33.87
CA ILE A 68 0.77 -34.58 35.34
C ILE A 68 1.99 -35.31 35.96
N PRO A 69 2.29 -36.58 35.61
CA PRO A 69 3.45 -37.28 36.17
C PRO A 69 4.78 -36.54 35.97
N ALA A 70 5.02 -36.01 34.77
CA ALA A 70 6.27 -35.30 34.49
C ALA A 70 6.38 -33.97 35.28
N ILE A 71 5.28 -33.23 35.45
CA ILE A 71 5.26 -32.01 36.27
C ILE A 71 5.55 -32.34 37.74
N VAL A 72 4.91 -33.39 38.28
CA VAL A 72 5.14 -33.85 39.66
C VAL A 72 6.60 -34.29 39.86
N GLU A 73 7.17 -35.03 38.91
CA GLU A 73 8.59 -35.45 38.93
C GLU A 73 9.54 -34.23 38.95
N ILE A 74 9.29 -33.22 38.12
CA ILE A 74 10.07 -31.98 38.11
C ILE A 74 9.99 -31.29 39.47
N CYS A 75 8.80 -31.21 40.07
CA CYS A 75 8.63 -30.57 41.36
C CYS A 75 9.40 -31.29 42.47
N GLN A 76 9.34 -32.64 42.50
CA GLN A 76 10.07 -33.45 43.48
C GLN A 76 11.59 -33.37 43.29
N ARG A 77 12.09 -33.45 42.05
CA ARG A 77 13.52 -33.40 41.73
C ARG A 77 14.16 -32.06 42.09
N HIS A 78 13.37 -30.98 42.06
CA HIS A 78 13.87 -29.62 42.20
C HIS A 78 13.33 -28.90 43.45
N ASP A 79 12.89 -29.63 44.47
CA ASP A 79 12.45 -29.09 45.77
C ASP A 79 11.47 -27.91 45.61
N VAL A 80 10.40 -28.12 44.84
CA VAL A 80 9.32 -27.14 44.67
C VAL A 80 8.31 -27.30 45.82
N ASP A 81 8.00 -26.21 46.52
CA ASP A 81 7.06 -26.24 47.66
C ASP A 81 5.59 -26.11 47.23
N ALA A 82 5.35 -25.38 46.13
CA ALA A 82 4.02 -25.09 45.63
C ALA A 82 3.97 -24.95 44.10
N VAL A 83 2.83 -25.28 43.52
CA VAL A 83 2.55 -25.11 42.10
C VAL A 83 1.37 -24.17 41.93
N HIS A 84 1.57 -23.10 41.18
CA HIS A 84 0.50 -22.25 40.70
C HIS A 84 0.10 -22.68 39.28
N PRO A 85 -1.14 -23.12 39.04
CA PRO A 85 -1.52 -23.64 37.74
C PRO A 85 -1.82 -22.53 36.72
N GLY A 86 -2.05 -21.29 37.18
CA GLY A 86 -2.49 -20.21 36.30
C GLY A 86 -3.93 -20.44 35.85
N TYR A 87 -4.18 -20.35 34.55
CA TYR A 87 -5.48 -20.65 33.94
C TYR A 87 -5.32 -21.54 32.70
N GLY A 88 -6.38 -22.29 32.36
CA GLY A 88 -6.30 -23.31 31.32
C GLY A 88 -5.34 -24.45 31.70
N PHE A 89 -5.05 -25.33 30.74
CA PHE A 89 -4.26 -26.55 31.00
C PHE A 89 -4.81 -27.37 32.17
N LEU A 90 -4.07 -27.47 33.27
CA LEU A 90 -4.40 -28.30 34.43
C LEU A 90 -5.01 -27.50 35.59
N SER A 91 -5.36 -26.22 35.38
CA SER A 91 -5.84 -25.33 36.45
C SER A 91 -7.15 -25.72 37.10
N GLU A 92 -7.99 -26.48 36.40
CA GLU A 92 -9.28 -26.96 36.89
C GLU A 92 -9.27 -28.49 37.07
N ASN A 93 -8.09 -29.12 36.98
CA ASN A 93 -7.98 -30.57 37.01
C ASN A 93 -7.81 -31.07 38.47
N PRO A 94 -8.82 -31.77 39.05
CA PRO A 94 -8.73 -32.24 40.43
C PRO A 94 -7.67 -33.33 40.61
N ASP A 95 -7.39 -34.14 39.59
CA ASP A 95 -6.36 -35.19 39.66
C ASP A 95 -4.96 -34.59 39.73
N PHE A 96 -4.72 -33.46 39.07
CA PHE A 96 -3.45 -32.73 39.19
C PHE A 96 -3.27 -32.15 40.59
N ALA A 97 -4.30 -31.50 41.15
CA ALA A 97 -4.25 -30.97 42.51
C ALA A 97 -4.05 -32.10 43.54
N GLN A 98 -4.73 -33.24 43.37
CA GLN A 98 -4.55 -34.42 44.21
C GLN A 98 -3.13 -34.99 44.10
N ALA A 99 -2.60 -35.16 42.88
CA ALA A 99 -1.26 -35.71 42.65
C ALA A 99 -0.16 -34.86 43.29
N LEU A 100 -0.33 -33.53 43.34
CA LEU A 100 0.57 -32.63 44.06
C LEU A 100 0.44 -32.78 45.58
N GLN A 101 -0.79 -32.86 46.10
CA GLN A 101 -1.04 -33.06 47.53
C GLN A 101 -0.46 -34.38 48.04
N ASP A 102 -0.58 -35.46 47.27
CA ASP A 102 -0.10 -36.81 47.63
C ASP A 102 1.42 -36.86 47.85
N VAL A 103 2.17 -35.94 47.22
CA VAL A 103 3.63 -35.82 47.36
C VAL A 103 4.05 -34.61 48.22
N GLY A 104 3.10 -33.96 48.90
CA GLY A 104 3.36 -32.87 49.83
C GLY A 104 3.61 -31.49 49.19
N ILE A 105 3.30 -31.32 47.90
CA ILE A 105 3.42 -30.04 47.17
C ILE A 105 2.07 -29.31 47.22
N ARG A 106 2.08 -28.01 47.54
CA ARG A 106 0.84 -27.22 47.62
C ARG A 106 0.33 -26.85 46.24
N PHE A 107 -0.95 -27.06 46.01
CA PHE A 107 -1.66 -26.49 44.87
C PHE A 107 -2.13 -25.07 45.23
N VAL A 108 -1.71 -24.05 44.47
CA VAL A 108 -2.14 -22.66 44.67
C VAL A 108 -3.45 -22.45 43.92
N GLY A 109 -4.54 -22.87 44.54
CA GLY A 109 -5.90 -22.83 44.02
C GLY A 109 -6.87 -23.37 45.07
N PRO A 110 -8.13 -23.60 44.71
CA PRO A 110 -9.11 -24.16 45.64
C PRO A 110 -8.80 -25.62 46.00
N SER A 111 -9.44 -26.12 47.06
CA SER A 111 -9.35 -27.51 47.49
C SER A 111 -9.76 -28.52 46.40
N VAL A 112 -9.23 -29.76 46.49
CA VAL A 112 -9.58 -30.84 45.55
C VAL A 112 -11.08 -31.12 45.53
N ASP A 113 -11.73 -31.05 46.70
CA ASP A 113 -13.17 -31.24 46.81
C ASP A 113 -13.95 -30.12 46.11
N ALA A 114 -13.51 -28.86 46.24
CA ALA A 114 -14.08 -27.73 45.51
C ALA A 114 -13.86 -27.86 43.99
N LEU A 115 -12.70 -28.32 43.54
CA LEU A 115 -12.45 -28.60 42.11
C LEU A 115 -13.37 -29.69 41.56
N ARG A 116 -13.61 -30.76 42.34
CA ARG A 116 -14.52 -31.85 41.93
C ARG A 116 -15.98 -31.41 41.92
N SER A 117 -16.42 -30.65 42.92
CA SER A 117 -17.82 -30.20 43.03
C SER A 117 -18.18 -29.16 41.98
N LEU A 118 -17.23 -28.31 41.58
CA LEU A 118 -17.46 -27.21 40.64
C LEU A 118 -17.05 -27.55 39.20
N GLY A 119 -16.22 -28.57 38.98
CA GLY A 119 -15.70 -28.95 37.67
C GLY A 119 -16.71 -29.63 36.75
N ASP A 120 -17.84 -30.10 37.27
CA ASP A 120 -18.92 -30.72 36.48
C ASP A 120 -20.17 -29.82 36.45
N LYS A 121 -20.63 -29.45 35.25
CA LYS A 121 -21.68 -28.43 35.06
C LYS A 121 -23.03 -28.80 35.69
N PRO A 122 -23.55 -30.04 35.57
CA PRO A 122 -24.76 -30.43 36.26
C PRO A 122 -24.62 -30.32 37.79
N HIS A 123 -23.46 -30.69 38.34
CA HIS A 123 -23.21 -30.61 39.78
C HIS A 123 -23.14 -29.16 40.26
N ALA A 124 -22.46 -28.28 39.51
CA ALA A 124 -22.39 -26.85 39.79
C ALA A 124 -23.78 -26.18 39.74
N ARG A 125 -24.66 -26.62 38.83
CA ARG A 125 -26.05 -26.14 38.74
C ARG A 125 -26.90 -26.59 39.93
N GLU A 126 -26.77 -27.83 40.37
CA GLU A 126 -27.44 -28.31 41.59
C GLU A 126 -26.95 -27.55 42.84
N LEU A 127 -25.65 -27.24 42.90
CA LEU A 127 -25.08 -26.42 43.96
C LEU A 127 -25.67 -25.00 43.94
N ALA A 128 -25.79 -24.37 42.78
CA ALA A 128 -26.43 -23.06 42.63
C ALA A 128 -27.90 -23.07 43.08
N LYS A 129 -28.67 -24.12 42.74
CA LYS A 129 -30.06 -24.29 43.22
C LYS A 129 -30.12 -24.41 44.74
N ARG A 130 -29.22 -25.20 45.37
CA ARG A 130 -29.14 -25.32 46.84
C ARG A 130 -28.79 -23.99 47.52
N ALA A 131 -27.97 -23.18 46.86
CA ALA A 131 -27.59 -21.83 47.30
C ALA A 131 -28.67 -20.75 47.03
N ASP A 132 -29.87 -21.15 46.57
CA ASP A 132 -30.97 -20.25 46.20
C ASP A 132 -30.51 -19.19 45.17
N VAL A 133 -29.88 -19.66 44.09
CA VAL A 133 -29.45 -18.85 42.95
C VAL A 133 -30.16 -19.33 41.68
N PRO A 134 -30.80 -18.42 40.90
CA PRO A 134 -31.51 -18.80 39.68
C PRO A 134 -30.59 -19.46 38.64
N VAL A 135 -31.08 -20.52 38.00
CA VAL A 135 -30.42 -21.21 36.88
C VAL A 135 -31.32 -21.18 35.63
N LEU A 136 -30.73 -21.25 34.45
CA LEU A 136 -31.49 -21.25 33.18
C LEU A 136 -32.34 -22.51 33.03
N GLY A 137 -33.58 -22.37 32.55
CA GLY A 137 -34.43 -23.52 32.21
C GLY A 137 -33.80 -24.38 31.11
N GLY A 138 -33.79 -25.69 31.28
CA GLY A 138 -33.14 -26.65 30.37
C GLY A 138 -33.27 -28.10 30.85
N THR A 139 -32.70 -29.03 30.09
CA THR A 139 -32.66 -30.46 30.47
C THR A 139 -31.62 -30.70 31.57
N GLU A 140 -31.99 -31.50 32.58
CA GLU A 140 -31.08 -31.88 33.68
C GLU A 140 -30.18 -33.08 33.31
N THR A 141 -30.64 -33.90 32.37
CA THR A 141 -29.91 -35.06 31.83
C THR A 141 -29.56 -34.84 30.36
N ALA A 142 -28.54 -35.53 29.88
CA ALA A 142 -28.18 -35.53 28.46
C ALA A 142 -29.36 -36.05 27.63
N LEU A 143 -29.57 -35.46 26.46
CA LEU A 143 -30.66 -35.83 25.56
C LEU A 143 -30.36 -37.17 24.88
N ALA A 144 -31.31 -38.08 24.91
CA ALA A 144 -31.18 -39.43 24.32
C ALA A 144 -31.46 -39.43 22.81
N SER A 145 -32.21 -38.46 22.29
CA SER A 145 -32.55 -38.37 20.86
C SER A 145 -32.90 -36.95 20.39
N VAL A 146 -32.90 -36.76 19.07
CA VAL A 146 -33.38 -35.52 18.42
C VAL A 146 -34.87 -35.26 18.73
N ASP A 147 -35.68 -36.31 18.83
CA ASP A 147 -37.12 -36.18 19.14
C ASP A 147 -37.33 -35.62 20.56
N GLU A 148 -36.55 -36.09 21.52
CA GLU A 148 -36.54 -35.55 22.88
C GLU A 148 -36.11 -34.07 22.88
N ALA A 149 -35.06 -33.73 22.13
CA ALA A 149 -34.61 -32.35 21.98
C ALA A 149 -35.71 -31.45 21.38
N MET A 150 -36.49 -31.95 20.42
CA MET A 150 -37.62 -31.24 19.81
C MET A 150 -38.73 -30.95 20.81
N ASP A 151 -39.09 -31.92 21.65
CA ASP A 151 -40.16 -31.76 22.63
C ASP A 151 -39.76 -30.82 23.78
N VAL A 152 -38.49 -30.88 24.22
CA VAL A 152 -37.93 -29.92 25.16
C VAL A 152 -37.87 -28.51 24.55
N ALA A 153 -37.47 -28.37 23.29
CA ALA A 153 -37.44 -27.07 22.63
C ALA A 153 -38.85 -26.44 22.50
N LYS A 154 -39.90 -27.26 22.31
CA LYS A 154 -41.29 -26.79 22.33
C LYS A 154 -41.71 -26.30 23.71
N SER A 155 -41.31 -26.99 24.78
CA SER A 155 -41.70 -26.61 26.15
C SER A 155 -40.97 -25.37 26.67
N LEU A 156 -39.68 -25.22 26.36
CA LEU A 156 -38.87 -24.04 26.73
C LEU A 156 -39.19 -22.81 25.85
N GLY A 157 -39.70 -23.05 24.64
CA GLY A 157 -39.91 -22.05 23.60
C GLY A 157 -38.59 -21.60 22.94
N LEU A 158 -38.62 -21.44 21.62
CA LEU A 158 -37.47 -20.96 20.85
C LEU A 158 -37.19 -19.46 21.10
N PRO A 159 -35.94 -18.99 20.93
CA PRO A 159 -34.74 -19.78 20.61
C PRO A 159 -34.21 -20.57 21.81
N VAL A 160 -33.51 -21.68 21.52
CA VAL A 160 -32.79 -22.52 22.49
C VAL A 160 -31.33 -22.66 22.10
N ILE A 161 -30.47 -23.10 23.02
CA ILE A 161 -29.06 -23.39 22.76
C ILE A 161 -28.74 -24.82 23.14
N LEU A 162 -28.10 -25.53 22.22
CA LEU A 162 -27.50 -26.85 22.45
C LEU A 162 -26.12 -26.65 23.06
N LYS A 163 -25.79 -27.40 24.12
CA LYS A 163 -24.48 -27.35 24.79
C LYS A 163 -23.95 -28.74 25.09
N ALA A 164 -22.66 -28.97 24.85
CA ALA A 164 -21.97 -30.20 25.24
C ALA A 164 -21.70 -30.24 26.77
N SER A 165 -21.81 -31.43 27.37
CA SER A 165 -21.58 -31.70 28.81
C SER A 165 -20.24 -31.14 29.32
N LYS A 166 -19.16 -31.52 28.63
CA LYS A 166 -17.77 -31.16 28.95
C LYS A 166 -17.26 -29.96 28.13
N GLY A 167 -18.17 -29.18 27.55
CA GLY A 167 -17.83 -28.08 26.65
C GLY A 167 -17.28 -26.86 27.40
N GLY A 168 -16.08 -26.41 27.04
CA GLY A 168 -15.44 -25.20 27.56
C GLY A 168 -14.95 -24.25 26.44
N GLY A 169 -14.86 -22.95 26.73
CA GLY A 169 -14.26 -21.96 25.82
C GLY A 169 -15.06 -21.67 24.53
N GLY A 170 -16.38 -21.84 24.56
CA GLY A 170 -17.27 -21.51 23.44
C GLY A 170 -17.49 -22.62 22.40
N ARG A 171 -16.81 -23.78 22.54
CA ARG A 171 -16.88 -24.91 21.59
C ARG A 171 -17.97 -25.91 21.98
N GLY A 172 -18.60 -26.54 21.00
CA GLY A 172 -19.70 -27.49 21.24
C GLY A 172 -21.02 -26.82 21.67
N MET A 173 -21.26 -25.57 21.26
CA MET A 173 -22.53 -24.87 21.48
C MET A 173 -23.19 -24.45 20.16
N ARG A 174 -24.52 -24.57 20.05
CA ARG A 174 -25.28 -24.17 18.84
C ARG A 174 -26.61 -23.54 19.22
N VAL A 175 -26.84 -22.32 18.74
CA VAL A 175 -28.14 -21.65 18.89
C VAL A 175 -29.09 -22.17 17.82
N VAL A 176 -30.32 -22.48 18.23
CA VAL A 176 -31.39 -22.94 17.35
C VAL A 176 -32.56 -21.98 17.48
N GLU A 177 -32.79 -21.21 16.41
CA GLU A 177 -33.83 -20.19 16.34
C GLU A 177 -35.15 -20.75 15.77
N ARG A 178 -35.07 -21.78 14.91
CA ARG A 178 -36.23 -22.42 14.27
C ARG A 178 -36.22 -23.92 14.52
N ALA A 179 -37.39 -24.51 14.75
CA ALA A 179 -37.52 -25.94 15.03
C ALA A 179 -36.94 -26.83 13.91
N ALA A 180 -37.04 -26.39 12.65
CA ALA A 180 -36.51 -27.14 11.50
C ALA A 180 -34.98 -27.29 11.49
N ASP A 181 -34.26 -26.41 12.19
CA ASP A 181 -32.79 -26.42 12.23
C ASP A 181 -32.24 -27.33 13.35
N LEU A 182 -33.09 -27.77 14.29
CA LEU A 182 -32.69 -28.54 15.47
C LEU A 182 -32.03 -29.90 15.13
N PRO A 183 -32.55 -30.72 14.18
CA PRO A 183 -31.94 -32.02 13.89
C PRO A 183 -30.49 -31.92 13.42
N ALA A 184 -30.22 -31.01 12.48
CA ALA A 184 -28.88 -30.79 11.95
C ALA A 184 -27.93 -30.20 13.01
N ALA A 185 -28.43 -29.25 13.82
CA ALA A 185 -27.66 -28.64 14.90
C ALA A 185 -27.30 -29.64 16.01
N PHE A 186 -28.20 -30.58 16.32
CA PHE A 186 -27.99 -31.64 17.31
C PHE A 186 -26.89 -32.61 16.88
N GLU A 187 -26.98 -33.16 15.67
CA GLU A 187 -25.94 -34.04 15.14
C GLU A 187 -24.57 -33.36 15.03
N GLN A 188 -24.56 -32.06 14.70
CA GLN A 188 -23.33 -31.29 14.63
C GLN A 188 -22.73 -31.06 16.03
N ALA A 189 -23.57 -30.74 17.02
CA ALA A 189 -23.15 -30.58 18.41
C ALA A 189 -22.58 -31.87 18.98
N GLN A 190 -23.21 -33.03 18.73
CA GLN A 190 -22.70 -34.34 19.17
C GLN A 190 -21.36 -34.69 18.53
N ARG A 191 -21.22 -34.50 17.20
CA ARG A 191 -19.96 -34.75 16.50
C ARG A 191 -18.83 -33.86 17.00
N GLU A 192 -19.11 -32.57 17.22
CA GLU A 192 -18.13 -31.64 17.76
C GLU A 192 -17.75 -32.00 19.20
N ALA A 193 -18.72 -32.37 20.03
CA ALA A 193 -18.49 -32.79 21.41
C ALA A 193 -17.63 -34.06 21.49
N LEU A 194 -17.94 -35.06 20.66
CA LEU A 194 -17.18 -36.31 20.58
C LEU A 194 -15.73 -36.08 20.13
N SER A 195 -15.56 -35.27 19.09
CA SER A 195 -14.24 -34.94 18.54
C SER A 195 -13.38 -34.11 19.50
N ALA A 196 -13.98 -33.13 20.17
CA ALA A 196 -13.25 -32.18 21.01
C ALA A 196 -13.05 -32.66 22.46
N PHE A 197 -14.01 -33.42 23.01
CA PHE A 197 -14.07 -33.75 24.45
C PHE A 197 -14.23 -35.27 24.72
N GLY A 198 -14.32 -36.10 23.67
CA GLY A 198 -14.46 -37.56 23.82
C GLY A 198 -15.80 -38.00 24.39
N CYS A 199 -16.83 -37.13 24.35
CA CYS A 199 -18.15 -37.36 24.92
C CYS A 199 -19.20 -36.71 24.00
N ASP A 200 -20.26 -37.44 23.64
CA ASP A 200 -21.33 -37.00 22.73
C ASP A 200 -22.58 -36.49 23.45
N GLU A 201 -22.52 -36.31 24.78
CA GLU A 201 -23.62 -35.81 25.60
C GLU A 201 -23.91 -34.33 25.30
N VAL A 202 -25.15 -34.05 24.89
CA VAL A 202 -25.67 -32.71 24.56
C VAL A 202 -26.92 -32.41 25.39
N PHE A 203 -27.03 -31.16 25.85
CA PHE A 203 -28.15 -30.62 26.62
C PHE A 203 -28.81 -29.47 25.86
N VAL A 204 -30.09 -29.20 26.15
CA VAL A 204 -30.81 -28.03 25.65
C VAL A 204 -31.05 -27.07 26.81
N GLU A 205 -30.71 -25.79 26.61
CA GLU A 205 -31.04 -24.70 27.53
C GLU A 205 -31.80 -23.58 26.81
N LYS A 206 -32.55 -22.80 27.57
CA LYS A 206 -33.14 -21.56 27.07
C LYS A 206 -32.04 -20.61 26.60
N PHE A 207 -32.19 -20.04 25.40
CA PHE A 207 -31.24 -19.05 24.90
C PHE A 207 -31.72 -17.63 25.25
N VAL A 208 -30.88 -16.87 25.95
CA VAL A 208 -31.13 -15.46 26.28
C VAL A 208 -30.60 -14.58 25.15
N VAL A 209 -31.50 -13.93 24.41
CA VAL A 209 -31.16 -13.21 23.18
C VAL A 209 -30.35 -11.93 23.45
N ARG A 210 -30.79 -11.12 24.41
CA ARG A 210 -30.12 -9.87 24.82
C ARG A 210 -29.41 -10.03 26.17
N ALA A 211 -28.51 -10.99 26.23
CA ALA A 211 -27.75 -11.28 27.44
C ALA A 211 -26.53 -10.36 27.61
N ARG A 212 -26.28 -9.97 28.86
CA ARG A 212 -24.95 -9.55 29.33
C ARG A 212 -24.29 -10.71 30.06
N HIS A 213 -23.01 -10.92 29.84
CA HIS A 213 -22.22 -11.88 30.59
C HIS A 213 -21.53 -11.13 31.73
N ILE A 214 -22.03 -11.32 32.95
CA ILE A 214 -21.50 -10.67 34.16
C ILE A 214 -20.89 -11.74 35.05
N GLU A 215 -19.73 -11.46 35.61
CA GLU A 215 -19.05 -12.41 36.47
C GLU A 215 -18.51 -11.74 37.73
N VAL A 216 -18.47 -12.47 38.84
CA VAL A 216 -18.07 -11.95 40.15
C VAL A 216 -16.79 -12.62 40.61
N GLN A 217 -15.78 -11.81 40.92
CA GLN A 217 -14.52 -12.29 41.47
C GLN A 217 -14.70 -12.67 42.94
N LEU A 218 -14.30 -13.89 43.31
CA LEU A 218 -14.21 -14.34 44.68
C LEU A 218 -12.76 -14.49 45.14
N LEU A 219 -12.53 -14.30 46.43
CA LEU A 219 -11.29 -14.63 47.12
C LEU A 219 -11.64 -15.16 48.51
N GLY A 220 -11.31 -16.42 48.78
CA GLY A 220 -11.50 -17.07 50.08
C GLY A 220 -10.21 -17.53 50.72
N ASP A 221 -10.20 -17.73 52.04
CA ASP A 221 -9.10 -18.37 52.78
C ASP A 221 -9.48 -19.71 53.42
N GLY A 222 -8.48 -20.46 53.84
CA GLY A 222 -8.66 -21.73 54.56
C GLY A 222 -9.18 -21.59 56.00
N HIS A 223 -9.68 -20.42 56.40
CA HIS A 223 -10.23 -20.12 57.73
C HIS A 223 -11.71 -19.71 57.68
N GLY A 224 -12.35 -19.87 56.52
CA GLY A 224 -13.78 -19.63 56.32
C GLY A 224 -14.14 -18.20 55.94
N ASN A 225 -13.16 -17.31 55.71
CA ASN A 225 -13.44 -15.99 55.16
C ASN A 225 -13.60 -16.09 53.64
N LEU A 226 -14.61 -15.43 53.09
CA LEU A 226 -14.87 -15.34 51.65
C LEU A 226 -15.35 -13.93 51.31
N LEU A 227 -14.68 -13.29 50.36
CA LEU A 227 -14.98 -11.92 49.92
C LEU A 227 -15.19 -11.89 48.40
N HIS A 228 -16.03 -10.99 47.92
CA HIS A 228 -16.12 -10.65 46.49
C HIS A 228 -15.29 -9.40 46.18
N LEU A 229 -14.62 -9.38 45.03
CA LEU A 229 -13.88 -8.21 44.53
C LEU A 229 -14.64 -7.51 43.40
N TRP A 230 -15.96 -7.42 43.56
CA TRP A 230 -16.91 -6.88 42.59
C TRP A 230 -17.00 -7.69 41.29
N GLU A 231 -17.77 -7.16 40.34
CA GLU A 231 -18.09 -7.80 39.07
C GLU A 231 -17.27 -7.27 37.89
N ARG A 232 -17.20 -8.09 36.85
CA ARG A 232 -16.71 -7.73 35.51
C ARG A 232 -17.83 -7.94 34.49
N ASP A 233 -17.84 -7.10 33.47
CA ASP A 233 -18.65 -7.27 32.27
C ASP A 233 -17.80 -7.86 31.15
N CYS A 234 -18.12 -9.09 30.77
CA CYS A 234 -17.47 -9.88 29.74
C CYS A 234 -18.42 -10.13 28.55
N SER A 235 -19.40 -9.24 28.35
CA SER A 235 -20.42 -9.36 27.31
C SER A 235 -19.87 -9.18 25.90
N VAL A 236 -18.73 -8.52 25.74
CA VAL A 236 -18.15 -8.32 24.41
C VAL A 236 -17.48 -9.62 23.94
N GLN A 237 -18.23 -10.39 23.14
CA GLN A 237 -17.87 -11.75 22.74
C GLN A 237 -17.98 -11.94 21.23
N ARG A 238 -17.15 -12.83 20.69
CA ARG A 238 -17.24 -13.33 19.31
C ARG A 238 -17.35 -14.84 19.37
N ARG A 239 -18.42 -15.42 18.82
CA ARG A 239 -18.67 -16.88 18.88
C ARG A 239 -18.54 -17.45 20.31
N HIS A 240 -19.11 -16.73 21.28
CA HIS A 240 -19.06 -17.08 22.71
C HIS A 240 -17.66 -17.08 23.35
N GLN A 241 -16.66 -16.48 22.69
CA GLN A 241 -15.35 -16.22 23.28
C GLN A 241 -15.27 -14.74 23.66
N LYS A 242 -14.89 -14.48 24.91
CA LYS A 242 -14.62 -13.10 25.40
C LYS A 242 -13.60 -12.43 24.48
N VAL A 243 -13.71 -11.13 24.27
CA VAL A 243 -12.74 -10.33 23.49
C VAL A 243 -12.28 -9.09 24.24
N VAL A 244 -13.21 -8.39 24.90
CA VAL A 244 -12.97 -7.20 25.71
C VAL A 244 -13.73 -7.34 27.02
N GLU A 245 -13.06 -7.01 28.12
CA GLU A 245 -13.62 -7.11 29.47
C GLU A 245 -13.54 -5.76 30.17
N VAL A 246 -14.57 -5.43 30.96
CA VAL A 246 -14.68 -4.15 31.67
C VAL A 246 -14.96 -4.37 33.15
N ALA A 247 -14.32 -3.60 34.03
CA ALA A 247 -14.65 -3.56 35.45
C ALA A 247 -14.81 -2.10 35.92
N PRO A 248 -15.78 -1.79 36.80
CA PRO A 248 -16.99 -2.57 37.06
C PRO A 248 -17.93 -2.58 35.83
N ALA A 249 -19.03 -3.34 35.89
CA ALA A 249 -19.99 -3.42 34.78
C ALA A 249 -20.71 -2.07 34.57
N PRO A 250 -20.61 -1.45 33.37
CA PRO A 250 -21.23 -0.15 33.11
C PRO A 250 -22.75 -0.25 33.08
N ASN A 251 -23.46 0.78 33.55
CA ASN A 251 -24.94 0.85 33.60
C ASN A 251 -25.65 -0.37 34.23
N LEU A 252 -24.96 -1.17 35.04
CA LEU A 252 -25.62 -2.22 35.82
C LEU A 252 -26.30 -1.57 37.04
N PRO A 253 -27.62 -1.79 37.26
CA PRO A 253 -28.31 -1.25 38.43
C PRO A 253 -27.63 -1.69 39.73
N ALA A 254 -27.49 -0.77 40.68
CA ALA A 254 -26.76 -1.04 41.92
C ALA A 254 -27.36 -2.19 42.74
N SER A 255 -28.69 -2.35 42.73
CA SER A 255 -29.36 -3.48 43.38
C SER A 255 -28.97 -4.82 42.74
N ILE A 256 -29.04 -4.91 41.40
CA ILE A 256 -28.66 -6.11 40.66
C ILE A 256 -27.19 -6.46 40.86
N ARG A 257 -26.30 -5.45 40.88
CA ARG A 257 -24.89 -5.65 41.19
C ARG A 257 -24.70 -6.32 42.56
N GLN A 258 -25.40 -5.82 43.58
CA GLN A 258 -25.34 -6.39 44.92
C GLN A 258 -25.91 -7.81 44.95
N GLU A 259 -27.06 -8.04 44.32
CA GLU A 259 -27.68 -9.36 44.23
C GLU A 259 -26.76 -10.40 43.57
N LEU A 260 -26.05 -10.03 42.49
CA LEU A 260 -25.06 -10.88 41.84
C LEU A 260 -23.87 -11.19 42.76
N CYS A 261 -23.36 -10.19 43.48
CA CYS A 261 -22.27 -10.37 44.43
C CYS A 261 -22.67 -11.28 45.60
N ASP A 262 -23.85 -11.07 46.16
CA ASP A 262 -24.40 -11.89 47.25
C ASP A 262 -24.68 -13.32 46.77
N ALA A 263 -25.19 -13.49 45.54
CA ALA A 263 -25.39 -14.81 44.94
C ALA A 263 -24.06 -15.56 44.76
N ALA A 264 -23.02 -14.87 44.30
CA ALA A 264 -21.69 -15.45 44.17
C ALA A 264 -21.11 -15.89 45.53
N LEU A 265 -21.29 -15.07 46.58
CA LEU A 265 -20.90 -15.44 47.94
C LEU A 265 -21.67 -16.66 48.45
N ARG A 266 -23.00 -16.73 48.25
CA ARG A 266 -23.80 -17.91 48.64
C ARG A 266 -23.31 -19.18 47.95
N ILE A 267 -23.04 -19.12 46.65
CA ILE A 267 -22.47 -20.25 45.89
C ILE A 267 -21.09 -20.65 46.46
N GLY A 268 -20.21 -19.67 46.70
CA GLY A 268 -18.89 -19.94 47.26
C GLY A 268 -18.94 -20.55 48.67
N HIS A 269 -19.84 -20.08 49.53
CA HIS A 269 -20.04 -20.66 50.87
C HIS A 269 -20.57 -22.09 50.82
N GLU A 270 -21.55 -22.37 49.97
CA GLU A 270 -22.09 -23.73 49.77
C GLU A 270 -21.02 -24.69 49.22
N ALA A 271 -20.11 -24.19 48.37
CA ALA A 271 -19.00 -24.96 47.83
C ALA A 271 -17.80 -25.10 48.80
N GLY A 272 -17.80 -24.41 49.95
CA GLY A 272 -16.64 -24.33 50.84
C GLY A 272 -15.40 -23.73 50.15
N TYR A 273 -15.61 -22.70 49.33
CA TYR A 273 -14.63 -22.20 48.39
C TYR A 273 -13.47 -21.45 49.05
N ASP A 274 -12.23 -21.77 48.64
CA ASP A 274 -10.99 -21.10 49.05
C ASP A 274 -10.14 -20.68 47.84
N ASN A 275 -9.19 -19.77 48.07
CA ASN A 275 -8.37 -19.14 47.02
C ASN A 275 -9.22 -18.26 46.06
N ALA A 276 -8.69 -17.93 44.88
CA ALA A 276 -9.39 -17.10 43.90
C ALA A 276 -10.23 -17.94 42.93
N GLY A 277 -11.46 -17.48 42.68
CA GLY A 277 -12.40 -18.08 41.74
C GLY A 277 -13.32 -17.04 41.12
N THR A 278 -14.12 -17.43 40.14
CA THR A 278 -15.11 -16.53 39.54
C THR A 278 -16.43 -17.25 39.30
N VAL A 279 -17.53 -16.60 39.68
CA VAL A 279 -18.89 -17.07 39.42
C VAL A 279 -19.44 -16.30 38.22
N GLU A 280 -19.86 -17.00 37.17
CA GLU A 280 -20.36 -16.40 35.92
C GLU A 280 -21.89 -16.44 35.83
N PHE A 281 -22.49 -15.35 35.34
CA PHE A 281 -23.92 -15.15 35.21
C PHE A 281 -24.29 -14.61 33.81
N LEU A 282 -25.46 -15.01 33.30
CA LEU A 282 -26.13 -14.30 32.21
C LEU A 282 -27.18 -13.37 32.83
N TYR A 283 -27.08 -12.07 32.54
CA TYR A 283 -28.10 -11.09 32.87
C TYR A 283 -28.94 -10.77 31.63
N ASP A 284 -30.24 -11.04 31.70
CA ASP A 284 -31.20 -10.74 30.65
C ASP A 284 -31.63 -9.26 30.76
N ASN A 285 -31.24 -8.44 29.80
CA ASN A 285 -31.58 -7.02 29.78
C ASN A 285 -33.08 -6.75 29.55
N ASP A 286 -33.84 -7.71 29.01
CA ASP A 286 -35.27 -7.56 28.75
C ASP A 286 -36.08 -8.00 29.98
N ALA A 287 -35.74 -9.15 30.56
CA ALA A 287 -36.42 -9.69 31.74
C ALA A 287 -35.94 -9.06 33.07
N LEU A 288 -34.79 -8.38 33.05
CA LEU A 288 -34.09 -7.85 34.24
C LEU A 288 -33.82 -8.94 35.29
N GLN A 289 -33.48 -10.16 34.84
CA GLN A 289 -33.17 -11.32 35.66
C GLN A 289 -31.75 -11.81 35.37
N TYR A 290 -31.08 -12.37 36.37
CA TYR A 290 -29.79 -13.04 36.19
C TYR A 290 -29.90 -14.54 36.41
N TYR A 291 -29.02 -15.29 35.75
CA TYR A 291 -28.95 -16.74 35.83
C TYR A 291 -27.51 -17.20 35.95
N PHE A 292 -27.24 -18.09 36.89
CA PHE A 292 -25.96 -18.76 37.03
C PHE A 292 -25.62 -19.60 35.79
N ILE A 293 -24.35 -19.56 35.37
CA ILE A 293 -23.81 -20.35 34.25
C ILE A 293 -22.83 -21.40 34.77
N GLU A 294 -21.74 -20.94 35.38
CA GLU A 294 -20.62 -21.79 35.81
C GLU A 294 -19.78 -21.08 36.88
N VAL A 295 -18.95 -21.87 37.58
CA VAL A 295 -17.86 -21.35 38.39
C VAL A 295 -16.55 -21.71 37.69
N ASN A 296 -15.66 -20.75 37.56
CA ASN A 296 -14.29 -20.96 37.13
C ASN A 296 -13.43 -21.06 38.40
N PRO A 297 -13.03 -22.26 38.87
CA PRO A 297 -12.38 -22.43 40.16
C PRO A 297 -10.86 -22.12 40.09
N ARG A 298 -10.53 -20.95 39.53
CA ARG A 298 -9.16 -20.48 39.26
C ARG A 298 -9.14 -18.98 38.98
N ILE A 299 -7.95 -18.42 38.80
CA ILE A 299 -7.79 -17.08 38.22
C ILE A 299 -8.24 -17.04 36.75
N GLN A 300 -8.69 -15.87 36.29
CA GLN A 300 -9.09 -15.63 34.90
C GLN A 300 -8.14 -14.67 34.19
N VAL A 301 -8.22 -14.63 32.86
CA VAL A 301 -7.33 -13.80 32.02
C VAL A 301 -7.54 -12.31 32.33
N GLU A 302 -8.79 -11.94 32.60
CA GLU A 302 -9.37 -10.65 32.90
C GLU A 302 -9.31 -10.24 34.38
N HIS A 303 -8.61 -10.98 35.24
CA HIS A 303 -8.38 -10.56 36.62
C HIS A 303 -7.77 -9.14 36.72
N THR A 304 -7.00 -8.74 35.70
CA THR A 304 -6.30 -7.46 35.62
C THR A 304 -7.24 -6.26 35.73
N VAL A 305 -8.45 -6.30 35.16
CA VAL A 305 -9.40 -5.17 35.28
C VAL A 305 -9.91 -5.03 36.70
N THR A 306 -10.10 -6.15 37.43
CA THR A 306 -10.46 -6.14 38.85
C THR A 306 -9.32 -5.57 39.69
N GLU A 307 -8.07 -5.98 39.46
CA GLU A 307 -6.91 -5.43 40.18
C GLU A 307 -6.78 -3.92 39.95
N GLU A 308 -6.98 -3.43 38.72
CA GLU A 308 -6.87 -2.00 38.39
C GLU A 308 -7.93 -1.14 39.08
N VAL A 309 -9.16 -1.63 39.25
CA VAL A 309 -10.22 -0.85 39.90
C VAL A 309 -10.25 -1.00 41.42
N THR A 310 -9.77 -2.12 41.97
CA THR A 310 -9.77 -2.37 43.43
C THR A 310 -8.44 -2.04 44.11
N GLY A 311 -7.32 -2.09 43.37
CA GLY A 311 -5.98 -2.01 43.93
C GLY A 311 -5.50 -3.29 44.62
N ILE A 312 -6.25 -4.40 44.51
CA ILE A 312 -5.94 -5.67 45.16
C ILE A 312 -5.18 -6.56 44.18
N ASP A 313 -3.98 -7.03 44.55
CA ASP A 313 -3.22 -8.01 43.77
C ASP A 313 -3.76 -9.42 44.04
N LEU A 314 -4.47 -9.99 43.07
CA LEU A 314 -5.12 -11.29 43.17
C LEU A 314 -4.09 -12.42 43.23
N VAL A 315 -3.09 -12.44 42.35
CA VAL A 315 -2.10 -13.52 42.29
C VAL A 315 -1.25 -13.58 43.55
N ARG A 316 -0.82 -12.42 44.07
CA ARG A 316 -0.15 -12.31 45.36
C ARG A 316 -1.02 -12.85 46.48
N SER A 317 -2.30 -12.49 46.50
CA SER A 317 -3.25 -12.97 47.51
C SER A 317 -3.46 -14.49 47.43
N GLN A 318 -3.57 -15.06 46.23
CA GLN A 318 -3.65 -16.51 46.03
C GLN A 318 -2.47 -17.25 46.66
N ILE A 319 -1.25 -16.75 46.47
CA ILE A 319 -0.03 -17.33 47.02
C ILE A 319 -0.02 -17.23 48.56
N LEU A 320 -0.39 -16.09 49.12
CA LEU A 320 -0.45 -15.88 50.57
C LEU A 320 -1.51 -16.77 51.24
N VAL A 321 -2.70 -16.90 50.64
CA VAL A 321 -3.74 -17.82 51.09
C VAL A 321 -3.22 -19.26 51.09
N ALA A 322 -2.50 -19.67 50.04
CA ALA A 322 -1.90 -21.01 49.96
C ALA A 322 -0.77 -21.24 50.99
N MET A 323 -0.15 -20.18 51.55
CA MET A 323 0.76 -20.28 52.71
C MET A 323 0.00 -20.46 54.05
N GLY A 324 -1.32 -20.27 54.05
CA GLY A 324 -2.21 -20.38 55.21
C GLY A 324 -2.55 -19.04 55.87
N HIS A 325 -2.25 -17.91 55.24
CA HIS A 325 -2.65 -16.59 55.75
C HIS A 325 -4.17 -16.40 55.73
N ARG A 326 -4.68 -15.65 56.69
CA ARG A 326 -6.06 -15.15 56.67
C ARG A 326 -6.15 -13.94 55.77
N LEU A 327 -7.31 -13.71 55.15
CA LEU A 327 -7.57 -12.48 54.39
C LEU A 327 -7.38 -11.23 55.27
N THR A 328 -7.71 -11.35 56.55
CA THR A 328 -7.59 -10.29 57.56
C THR A 328 -6.18 -10.07 58.10
N ASP A 329 -5.20 -10.92 57.77
CA ASP A 329 -3.81 -10.69 58.18
C ASP A 329 -3.23 -9.48 57.44
N ASP A 330 -2.44 -8.65 58.13
CA ASP A 330 -1.87 -7.39 57.58
C ASP A 330 -1.12 -7.57 56.25
N ILE A 331 -0.49 -8.74 56.03
CA ILE A 331 0.24 -9.04 54.80
C ILE A 331 -0.68 -9.23 53.59
N VAL A 332 -1.91 -9.69 53.80
CA VAL A 332 -2.95 -9.79 52.76
C VAL A 332 -3.72 -8.47 52.68
N GLY A 333 -4.14 -7.94 53.84
CA GLY A 333 -4.69 -6.60 53.97
C GLY A 333 -6.17 -6.46 53.58
N LEU A 334 -6.99 -7.49 53.80
CA LEU A 334 -8.41 -7.52 53.43
C LEU A 334 -9.31 -7.82 54.65
N PRO A 335 -9.59 -6.82 55.51
CA PRO A 335 -10.26 -7.05 56.80
C PRO A 335 -11.78 -7.33 56.67
N SER A 336 -12.48 -6.72 55.71
CA SER A 336 -13.93 -6.88 55.52
C SER A 336 -14.42 -6.52 54.11
N GLN A 337 -15.63 -6.99 53.75
CA GLN A 337 -16.26 -6.72 52.46
C GLN A 337 -16.53 -5.23 52.21
N ASP A 338 -16.90 -4.48 53.25
CA ASP A 338 -17.30 -3.06 53.16
C ASP A 338 -16.14 -2.11 52.81
N GLU A 339 -14.89 -2.57 52.97
CA GLU A 339 -13.69 -1.81 52.63
C GLU A 339 -13.26 -1.98 51.16
N ILE A 340 -13.77 -3.01 50.46
CA ILE A 340 -13.42 -3.27 49.07
C ILE A 340 -14.25 -2.36 48.17
N ARG A 341 -13.61 -1.38 47.53
CA ARG A 341 -14.26 -0.41 46.63
C ARG A 341 -13.66 -0.43 45.24
N THR A 342 -14.45 -0.07 44.24
CA THR A 342 -13.96 0.19 42.88
C THR A 342 -13.67 1.67 42.67
N SER A 343 -12.64 1.98 41.88
CA SER A 343 -12.23 3.34 41.55
C SER A 343 -12.07 3.52 40.04
N GLY A 344 -13.05 4.20 39.44
CA GLY A 344 -13.11 4.41 38.00
C GLY A 344 -13.51 3.14 37.24
N PHE A 345 -13.02 3.01 36.01
CA PHE A 345 -13.23 1.88 35.12
C PHE A 345 -11.90 1.37 34.59
N ALA A 346 -11.81 0.07 34.37
CA ALA A 346 -10.74 -0.58 33.64
C ALA A 346 -11.29 -1.37 32.46
N VAL A 347 -10.57 -1.35 31.34
CA VAL A 347 -10.90 -2.08 30.11
C VAL A 347 -9.69 -2.93 29.73
N GLN A 348 -9.88 -4.22 29.48
CA GLN A 348 -8.84 -5.09 28.93
C GLN A 348 -9.14 -5.43 27.47
N CYS A 349 -8.09 -5.38 26.64
CA CYS A 349 -8.09 -5.94 25.30
C CYS A 349 -6.92 -6.92 25.14
N ARG A 350 -7.16 -8.00 24.40
CA ARG A 350 -6.12 -8.97 24.03
C ARG A 350 -5.64 -8.70 22.61
N VAL A 351 -4.39 -8.27 22.48
CA VAL A 351 -3.75 -8.14 21.17
C VAL A 351 -3.28 -9.53 20.74
N THR A 352 -3.84 -10.03 19.63
CA THR A 352 -3.56 -11.35 19.08
C THR A 352 -3.00 -11.26 17.66
N THR A 353 -2.48 -12.37 17.12
CA THR A 353 -2.11 -12.48 15.69
C THR A 353 -3.28 -12.77 14.76
N GLU A 354 -4.52 -12.77 15.25
CA GLU A 354 -5.69 -13.03 14.43
C GLU A 354 -5.91 -11.89 13.44
N ASP A 355 -6.04 -12.22 12.15
CA ASP A 355 -6.29 -11.25 11.09
C ASP A 355 -7.81 -11.05 10.90
N PRO A 356 -8.39 -9.89 11.30
CA PRO A 356 -9.82 -9.67 11.17
C PRO A 356 -10.29 -9.61 9.71
N ALA A 357 -9.40 -9.26 8.76
CA ALA A 357 -9.70 -9.27 7.33
C ALA A 357 -9.75 -10.70 6.75
N ASN A 358 -9.20 -11.68 7.47
CA ASN A 358 -9.18 -13.09 7.08
C ASN A 358 -9.89 -13.96 8.13
N HIS A 359 -11.10 -13.57 8.52
CA HIS A 359 -11.97 -14.28 9.46
C HIS A 359 -11.34 -14.61 10.83
N PHE A 360 -10.40 -13.77 11.31
CA PHE A 360 -9.65 -13.95 12.55
C PHE A 360 -8.79 -15.20 12.55
N ARG A 361 -8.34 -15.65 11.38
CA ARG A 361 -7.33 -16.69 11.29
C ARG A 361 -6.04 -16.18 11.94
N PRO A 362 -5.43 -16.91 12.88
CA PRO A 362 -4.15 -16.51 13.45
C PRO A 362 -3.05 -16.52 12.39
N ASP A 363 -2.29 -15.43 12.36
CA ASP A 363 -1.06 -15.31 11.59
C ASP A 363 0.13 -15.83 12.41
N TYR A 364 1.17 -16.28 11.72
CA TYR A 364 2.35 -16.92 12.31
C TYR A 364 3.62 -16.42 11.64
N GLY A 365 4.74 -16.54 12.35
CA GLY A 365 6.03 -16.15 11.82
C GLY A 365 6.83 -15.28 12.79
N ARG A 366 7.86 -14.63 12.26
CA ARG A 366 8.78 -13.82 13.06
C ARG A 366 8.23 -12.41 13.24
N ILE A 367 8.17 -11.95 14.48
CA ILE A 367 7.93 -10.55 14.81
C ILE A 367 9.22 -9.78 14.52
N SER A 368 9.29 -9.08 13.38
CA SER A 368 10.47 -8.29 13.02
C SER A 368 10.64 -7.07 13.93
N HIS A 369 9.53 -6.44 14.32
CA HIS A 369 9.53 -5.33 15.27
C HIS A 369 8.35 -5.40 16.23
N TYR A 370 8.65 -5.20 17.51
CA TYR A 370 7.67 -5.03 18.57
C TYR A 370 8.00 -3.76 19.36
N ARG A 371 7.08 -2.79 19.32
CA ARG A 371 7.09 -1.62 20.20
C ARG A 371 5.77 -1.56 20.96
N SER A 372 5.85 -1.76 22.26
CA SER A 372 4.72 -1.55 23.17
C SER A 372 4.41 -0.07 23.34
N ALA A 373 3.17 0.21 23.74
CA ALA A 373 2.70 1.54 24.10
C ALA A 373 2.41 1.59 25.60
N ALA A 374 2.96 2.59 26.30
CA ALA A 374 2.88 2.71 27.76
C ALA A 374 2.42 4.12 28.17
N GLY A 375 2.39 4.41 29.47
CA GLY A 375 2.03 5.72 30.02
C GLY A 375 0.96 5.63 31.11
N MET A 376 0.51 6.77 31.61
CA MET A 376 -0.45 6.83 32.71
C MET A 376 -1.73 6.03 32.39
N GLY A 377 -2.10 5.14 33.33
CA GLY A 377 -3.31 4.33 33.24
C GLY A 377 -3.25 3.22 32.19
N ILE A 378 -2.06 2.79 31.76
CA ILE A 378 -1.86 1.63 30.89
C ILE A 378 -1.03 0.57 31.63
N ARG A 379 -1.55 -0.65 31.69
CA ARG A 379 -0.89 -1.87 32.16
C ARG A 379 -0.70 -2.84 30.99
N LEU A 380 0.45 -3.51 30.97
CA LEU A 380 0.80 -4.49 29.94
C LEU A 380 1.27 -5.81 30.56
N ASP A 381 0.60 -6.88 30.17
CA ASP A 381 0.98 -8.25 30.50
C ASP A 381 1.33 -8.98 29.19
N ALA A 382 2.62 -8.93 28.84
CA ALA A 382 3.15 -9.49 27.59
C ALA A 382 3.27 -11.00 27.67
N GLY A 383 2.79 -11.69 26.62
CA GLY A 383 2.94 -13.13 26.45
C GLY A 383 4.17 -13.46 25.62
N SER A 384 3.95 -13.73 24.32
CA SER A 384 5.00 -14.17 23.39
C SER A 384 5.71 -13.04 22.64
N ALA A 385 5.33 -11.78 22.87
CA ALA A 385 5.70 -10.68 21.99
C ALA A 385 6.98 -9.93 22.41
N PHE A 386 8.03 -10.05 21.60
CA PHE A 386 9.23 -9.22 21.62
C PHE A 386 9.86 -9.18 20.23
N SER A 387 10.74 -8.20 19.97
CA SER A 387 11.44 -8.11 18.67
C SER A 387 12.31 -9.35 18.44
N GLY A 388 12.08 -10.05 17.34
CA GLY A 388 12.74 -11.31 16.99
C GLY A 388 11.99 -12.57 17.45
N ALA A 389 10.90 -12.45 18.22
CA ALA A 389 10.09 -13.60 18.65
C ALA A 389 9.48 -14.34 17.45
N VAL A 390 9.29 -15.64 17.60
CA VAL A 390 8.63 -16.49 16.58
C VAL A 390 7.29 -16.96 17.14
N VAL A 391 6.20 -16.56 16.47
CA VAL A 391 4.85 -17.01 16.78
C VAL A 391 4.61 -18.34 16.09
N ASN A 392 4.45 -19.40 16.88
CA ASN A 392 4.22 -20.76 16.38
C ASN A 392 2.72 -21.08 16.32
N PRO A 393 2.29 -22.00 15.43
CA PRO A 393 0.89 -22.39 15.28
C PRO A 393 0.35 -23.34 16.34
N PHE A 394 1.16 -23.68 17.35
CA PHE A 394 0.83 -24.72 18.33
C PHE A 394 0.02 -24.24 19.53
N TYR A 395 0.01 -22.93 19.78
CA TYR A 395 -0.54 -22.31 20.99
C TYR A 395 -1.59 -21.23 20.66
N ASP A 396 -2.09 -20.56 21.70
CA ASP A 396 -2.92 -19.38 21.54
C ASP A 396 -2.18 -18.24 20.81
N SER A 397 -2.96 -17.40 20.12
CA SER A 397 -2.46 -16.31 19.29
C SER A 397 -2.09 -15.05 20.09
N LEU A 398 -2.05 -15.12 21.42
CA LEU A 398 -1.86 -13.98 22.30
C LEU A 398 -0.43 -13.40 22.21
N LEU A 399 -0.37 -12.09 21.93
CA LEU A 399 0.87 -11.31 21.95
C LEU A 399 1.03 -10.59 23.29
N VAL A 400 0.03 -9.78 23.67
CA VAL A 400 0.04 -8.96 24.87
C VAL A 400 -1.38 -8.64 25.31
N LYS A 401 -1.64 -8.68 26.62
CA LYS A 401 -2.84 -8.10 27.21
C LYS A 401 -2.58 -6.64 27.53
N VAL A 402 -3.50 -5.80 27.11
CA VAL A 402 -3.48 -4.36 27.39
C VAL A 402 -4.65 -4.08 28.31
N THR A 403 -4.38 -3.50 29.46
CA THR A 403 -5.42 -3.02 30.37
C THR A 403 -5.28 -1.51 30.52
N SER A 404 -6.35 -0.77 30.28
CA SER A 404 -6.40 0.67 30.51
C SER A 404 -7.32 0.99 31.68
N ARG A 405 -6.98 2.02 32.46
CA ARG A 405 -7.82 2.54 33.55
C ARG A 405 -8.18 4.00 33.30
N GLY A 406 -9.37 4.44 33.67
CA GLY A 406 -9.83 5.83 33.60
C GLY A 406 -10.90 6.12 34.65
N ARG A 407 -11.26 7.39 34.89
CA ARG A 407 -12.34 7.76 35.82
C ARG A 407 -13.72 7.43 35.26
N THR A 408 -13.84 7.35 33.94
CA THR A 408 -15.04 6.96 33.20
C THR A 408 -14.69 5.89 32.17
N LEU A 409 -15.69 5.12 31.72
CA LEU A 409 -15.51 4.14 30.63
C LEU A 409 -14.96 4.81 29.37
N LYS A 410 -15.43 6.02 29.03
CA LYS A 410 -14.93 6.79 27.89
C LYS A 410 -13.46 7.14 28.02
N GLU A 411 -13.00 7.54 29.21
CA GLU A 411 -11.58 7.85 29.45
C GLU A 411 -10.70 6.59 29.38
N ALA A 412 -11.15 5.47 29.97
CA ALA A 412 -10.43 4.19 29.88
C ALA A 412 -10.35 3.72 28.42
N SER A 413 -11.43 3.85 27.67
CA SER A 413 -11.50 3.49 26.24
C SER A 413 -10.64 4.39 25.37
N ALA A 414 -10.61 5.71 25.63
CA ALA A 414 -9.74 6.64 24.92
C ALA A 414 -8.25 6.34 25.17
N ARG A 415 -7.89 5.94 26.41
CA ARG A 415 -6.54 5.46 26.72
C ARG A 415 -6.21 4.16 26.00
N MET A 416 -7.17 3.24 25.92
CA MET A 416 -7.04 1.99 25.15
C MET A 416 -6.81 2.28 23.66
N ASP A 417 -7.66 3.11 23.05
CA ASP A 417 -7.53 3.53 21.64
C ASP A 417 -6.15 4.13 21.36
N ARG A 418 -5.70 5.08 22.19
CA ARG A 418 -4.37 5.68 22.09
C ARG A 418 -3.27 4.62 22.15
N CYS A 419 -3.34 3.71 23.12
CA CYS A 419 -2.37 2.63 23.31
C CYS A 419 -2.32 1.72 22.06
N LEU A 420 -3.47 1.24 21.60
CA LEU A 420 -3.61 0.39 20.40
C LEU A 420 -3.06 1.07 19.14
N ARG A 421 -3.27 2.38 18.97
CA ARG A 421 -2.73 3.16 17.84
C ARG A 421 -1.24 3.41 17.93
N GLU A 422 -0.65 3.42 19.12
CA GLU A 422 0.79 3.61 19.34
C GLU A 422 1.62 2.33 19.15
N PHE A 423 1.01 1.16 19.33
CA PHE A 423 1.62 -0.13 19.08
C PHE A 423 2.20 -0.21 17.66
N ARG A 424 3.42 -0.75 17.56
CA ARG A 424 4.03 -1.11 16.28
C ARG A 424 4.44 -2.57 16.37
N ILE A 425 3.65 -3.41 15.71
CA ILE A 425 3.91 -4.85 15.56
C ILE A 425 4.05 -5.11 14.07
N ARG A 426 5.18 -5.70 13.67
CA ARG A 426 5.54 -6.02 12.29
C ARG A 426 6.01 -7.46 12.18
N GLY A 427 5.86 -8.04 10.99
CA GLY A 427 6.17 -9.43 10.70
C GLY A 427 4.97 -10.37 10.81
N VAL A 428 3.95 -10.00 11.59
CA VAL A 428 2.66 -10.70 11.67
C VAL A 428 1.49 -9.70 11.66
N LYS A 429 0.33 -10.12 11.18
CA LYS A 429 -0.95 -9.41 11.31
C LYS A 429 -1.43 -9.42 12.77
N THR A 430 -2.33 -8.50 13.09
CA THR A 430 -2.88 -8.35 14.45
C THR A 430 -4.34 -7.92 14.43
N ASN A 431 -5.09 -8.25 15.47
CA ASN A 431 -6.47 -7.81 15.66
C ASN A 431 -6.65 -6.33 16.09
N ILE A 432 -5.55 -5.56 16.22
CA ILE A 432 -5.57 -4.13 16.63
C ILE A 432 -6.59 -3.27 15.86
N PRO A 433 -6.70 -3.33 14.51
CA PRO A 433 -7.65 -2.49 13.78
C PRO A 433 -9.11 -2.72 14.22
N PHE A 434 -9.46 -3.98 14.48
CA PHE A 434 -10.77 -4.37 15.00
C PHE A 434 -11.00 -3.85 16.42
N LEU A 435 -10.03 -4.07 17.34
CA LEU A 435 -10.11 -3.59 18.71
C LEU A 435 -10.26 -2.06 18.78
N THR A 436 -9.53 -1.34 17.92
CA THR A 436 -9.59 0.12 17.82
C THR A 436 -11.01 0.58 17.46
N ARG A 437 -11.70 -0.08 16.52
CA ARG A 437 -13.09 0.25 16.21
C ARG A 437 -14.04 -0.08 17.37
N LEU A 438 -13.88 -1.27 17.95
CA LEU A 438 -14.74 -1.76 19.01
C LEU A 438 -14.74 -0.84 20.24
N VAL A 439 -13.56 -0.44 20.74
CA VAL A 439 -13.48 0.41 21.94
C VAL A 439 -13.97 1.84 21.71
N ASN A 440 -14.15 2.27 20.46
CA ASN A 440 -14.74 3.57 20.10
C ASN A 440 -16.20 3.45 19.66
N HIS A 441 -16.77 2.24 19.61
CA HIS A 441 -18.14 2.05 19.15
C HIS A 441 -19.13 2.63 20.16
N GLU A 442 -20.19 3.29 19.67
CA GLU A 442 -21.15 4.02 20.52
C GLU A 442 -21.81 3.10 21.55
N ALA A 443 -22.29 1.93 21.14
CA ALA A 443 -22.89 0.94 22.06
C ALA A 443 -21.93 0.46 23.17
N PHE A 444 -20.63 0.37 22.88
CA PHE A 444 -19.63 0.00 23.90
C PHE A 444 -19.42 1.15 24.88
N LEU A 445 -19.22 2.37 24.38
CA LEU A 445 -19.03 3.57 25.20
C LEU A 445 -20.26 3.95 26.02
N ALA A 446 -21.45 3.59 25.53
CA ALA A 446 -22.71 3.72 26.24
C ALA A 446 -22.87 2.67 27.34
N GLY A 447 -22.10 1.58 27.35
CA GLY A 447 -22.25 0.50 28.33
C GLY A 447 -23.42 -0.44 28.04
N GLU A 448 -23.80 -0.57 26.77
CA GLU A 448 -24.98 -1.32 26.31
C GLU A 448 -24.60 -2.62 25.58
N SER A 449 -23.35 -3.06 25.72
CA SER A 449 -22.84 -4.28 25.09
C SER A 449 -23.62 -5.51 25.54
N THR A 450 -23.96 -6.38 24.59
CA THR A 450 -24.52 -7.72 24.81
C THR A 450 -23.58 -8.77 24.22
N THR A 451 -23.79 -10.05 24.58
CA THR A 451 -23.04 -11.20 24.03
C THR A 451 -23.11 -11.33 22.50
N ARG A 452 -24.05 -10.63 21.85
CA ARG A 452 -24.23 -10.61 20.39
C ARG A 452 -23.75 -9.33 19.71
N MET A 453 -23.20 -8.36 20.46
CA MET A 453 -22.80 -7.05 19.91
C MET A 453 -21.90 -7.19 18.68
N ILE A 454 -20.84 -8.01 18.74
CA ILE A 454 -19.91 -8.17 17.62
C ILE A 454 -20.61 -8.82 16.42
N ASP A 455 -21.42 -9.85 16.66
CA ASP A 455 -22.13 -10.60 15.62
C ASP A 455 -23.23 -9.77 14.93
N GLN A 456 -23.75 -8.72 15.59
CA GLN A 456 -24.81 -7.84 15.10
C GLN A 456 -24.32 -6.49 14.55
N THR A 457 -22.99 -6.25 14.55
CA THR A 457 -22.42 -4.95 14.14
C THR A 457 -21.43 -5.13 12.97
N PRO A 458 -21.90 -5.21 11.71
CA PRO A 458 -21.04 -5.39 10.53
C PRO A 458 -19.96 -4.32 10.36
N ASP A 459 -20.26 -3.07 10.75
CA ASP A 459 -19.34 -1.92 10.60
C ASP A 459 -18.04 -2.07 11.41
N LEU A 460 -18.01 -2.96 12.42
CA LEU A 460 -16.77 -3.29 13.14
C LEU A 460 -15.72 -3.97 12.25
N PHE A 461 -16.14 -4.58 11.13
CA PHE A 461 -15.27 -5.31 10.21
C PHE A 461 -14.81 -4.49 9.00
N GLU A 462 -15.28 -3.25 8.83
CA GLU A 462 -14.83 -2.34 7.77
C GLU A 462 -13.47 -1.69 8.13
N LEU A 463 -12.39 -2.47 8.13
CA LEU A 463 -11.10 -2.01 8.66
C LEU A 463 -10.50 -0.84 7.85
N PRO A 464 -9.94 0.19 8.50
CA PRO A 464 -9.27 1.27 7.78
C PRO A 464 -8.00 0.77 7.06
N LEU A 465 -7.84 1.15 5.79
CA LEU A 465 -6.64 0.87 5.00
C LEU A 465 -5.40 1.52 5.63
N ARG A 466 -4.48 0.69 6.12
CA ARG A 466 -3.24 1.17 6.74
C ARG A 466 -2.24 1.53 5.63
N ARG A 467 -1.96 2.82 5.45
CA ARG A 467 -0.99 3.30 4.45
C ARG A 467 0.44 2.88 4.82
N ASP A 468 1.02 1.94 4.08
CA ASP A 468 2.36 1.38 4.35
C ASP A 468 3.49 2.05 3.54
N ARG A 469 3.42 3.38 3.40
CA ARG A 469 4.28 4.15 2.48
C ARG A 469 5.77 3.97 2.71
N ALA A 470 6.21 4.02 3.98
CA ALA A 470 7.63 3.89 4.30
C ALA A 470 8.18 2.51 3.93
N THR A 471 7.45 1.43 4.22
CA THR A 471 7.87 0.07 3.89
C THR A 471 7.94 -0.12 2.37
N LYS A 472 6.95 0.38 1.62
CA LYS A 472 6.96 0.33 0.15
C LYS A 472 8.16 1.08 -0.45
N MET A 473 8.49 2.26 0.08
CA MET A 473 9.68 3.02 -0.35
C MET A 473 10.99 2.31 0.00
N LEU A 474 11.10 1.72 1.20
CA LEU A 474 12.26 0.88 1.55
C LEU A 474 12.39 -0.33 0.63
N LYS A 475 11.26 -0.92 0.20
CA LYS A 475 11.26 -2.00 -0.80
C LYS A 475 11.80 -1.53 -2.15
N PHE A 476 11.44 -0.34 -2.61
CA PHE A 476 12.00 0.22 -3.85
C PHE A 476 13.52 0.46 -3.75
N LEU A 477 13.98 1.02 -2.63
CA LEU A 477 15.40 1.23 -2.37
C LEU A 477 16.15 -0.11 -2.28
N ALA A 478 15.59 -1.10 -1.58
CA ALA A 478 16.15 -2.45 -1.50
C ALA A 478 16.27 -3.11 -2.88
N GLU A 479 15.22 -3.02 -3.70
CA GLU A 479 15.22 -3.52 -5.07
C GLU A 479 16.30 -2.84 -5.92
N THR A 480 16.46 -1.52 -5.76
CA THR A 480 17.48 -0.74 -6.47
C THR A 480 18.90 -1.06 -5.98
N ILE A 481 19.10 -1.30 -4.69
CA ILE A 481 20.39 -1.67 -4.10
C ILE A 481 20.82 -3.08 -4.56
N VAL A 482 19.91 -4.06 -4.51
CA VAL A 482 20.21 -5.47 -4.83
C VAL A 482 20.27 -5.70 -6.34
N ASN A 483 19.26 -5.23 -7.06
CA ASN A 483 19.12 -5.53 -8.49
C ASN A 483 19.62 -4.38 -9.38
N GLY A 484 19.76 -3.15 -8.89
CA GLY A 484 20.03 -1.98 -9.73
C GLY A 484 18.81 -1.54 -10.54
N ASN A 485 18.78 -0.27 -10.92
CA ASN A 485 17.70 0.27 -11.75
C ASN A 485 17.91 -0.09 -13.24
N PRO A 486 16.94 -0.75 -13.91
CA PRO A 486 17.05 -1.13 -15.33
C PRO A 486 17.34 0.03 -16.29
N LEU A 487 16.98 1.27 -15.92
CA LEU A 487 17.20 2.44 -16.77
C LEU A 487 18.68 2.82 -16.93
N VAL A 488 19.49 2.52 -15.91
CA VAL A 488 20.90 2.96 -15.85
C VAL A 488 21.88 1.78 -15.75
N ARG A 489 21.37 0.55 -15.62
CA ARG A 489 22.18 -0.66 -15.59
C ARG A 489 23.03 -0.76 -16.86
N GLY A 490 24.34 -0.93 -16.70
CA GLY A 490 25.30 -1.02 -17.80
C GLY A 490 25.61 0.31 -18.51
N ARG A 491 25.14 1.45 -17.98
CA ARG A 491 25.43 2.79 -18.50
C ARG A 491 26.44 3.53 -17.61
N PRO A 492 27.06 4.62 -18.08
CA PRO A 492 27.92 5.46 -17.25
C PRO A 492 27.22 5.89 -15.95
N LYS A 493 27.88 5.75 -14.79
CA LYS A 493 27.32 6.16 -13.49
C LYS A 493 27.63 7.62 -13.22
N ALA A 494 26.65 8.36 -12.68
CA ALA A 494 26.86 9.72 -12.21
C ALA A 494 27.98 9.76 -11.14
N THR A 495 28.84 10.77 -11.22
CA THR A 495 29.93 10.99 -10.25
C THR A 495 29.45 11.75 -9.02
N ARG A 496 28.34 12.48 -9.13
CA ARG A 496 27.77 13.29 -8.06
C ARG A 496 26.68 12.54 -7.30
N THR A 497 26.83 12.52 -5.98
CA THR A 497 25.80 12.01 -5.04
C THR A 497 25.23 13.10 -4.13
N GLN A 498 25.91 14.25 -4.02
CA GLN A 498 25.46 15.36 -3.19
C GLN A 498 24.29 16.14 -3.82
N PRO A 499 23.34 16.67 -3.01
CA PRO A 499 22.27 17.53 -3.52
C PRO A 499 22.80 18.72 -4.33
N ALA A 500 22.09 19.13 -5.38
CA ALA A 500 22.42 20.33 -6.14
C ALA A 500 22.32 21.59 -5.25
N PRO A 501 23.26 22.56 -5.37
CA PRO A 501 23.27 23.76 -4.54
C PRO A 501 22.08 24.66 -4.90
N LEU A 502 21.26 25.01 -3.91
CA LEU A 502 20.11 25.88 -4.11
C LEU A 502 20.54 27.36 -4.20
N PRO A 503 19.91 28.16 -5.08
CA PRO A 503 20.07 29.62 -5.12
C PRO A 503 19.81 30.28 -3.78
N HIS A 504 20.43 31.43 -3.55
CA HIS A 504 20.17 32.20 -2.35
C HIS A 504 18.86 32.97 -2.52
N LEU A 505 17.85 32.64 -1.70
CA LEU A 505 16.59 33.36 -1.73
C LEU A 505 16.62 34.51 -0.72
N PRO A 506 16.21 35.73 -1.12
CA PRO A 506 16.05 36.82 -0.18
C PRO A 506 15.02 36.43 0.91
N PRO A 507 15.15 37.00 2.13
CA PRO A 507 14.21 36.76 3.23
C PRO A 507 12.76 36.96 2.80
N ALA A 508 11.81 36.32 3.50
CA ALA A 508 10.40 36.27 3.12
C ALA A 508 9.76 37.66 2.92
N THR A 509 9.81 38.18 1.69
CA THR A 509 9.02 39.30 1.17
C THR A 509 7.74 38.79 0.50
N GLU A 510 6.85 39.72 0.15
CA GLU A 510 5.74 39.44 -0.78
C GLU A 510 6.25 38.83 -2.09
N MET A 511 5.44 37.95 -2.69
CA MET A 511 5.76 37.30 -3.97
C MET A 511 5.77 38.35 -5.08
N PRO A 512 6.83 38.43 -5.92
CA PRO A 512 6.85 39.37 -7.03
C PRO A 512 5.77 39.00 -8.05
N LEU A 513 5.16 40.03 -8.64
CA LEU A 513 4.15 39.86 -9.69
C LEU A 513 4.81 39.37 -10.97
N GLY A 514 4.29 38.30 -11.57
CA GLY A 514 4.77 37.75 -12.83
C GLY A 514 3.75 37.85 -13.96
N SER A 515 4.06 37.21 -15.09
CA SER A 515 3.21 37.19 -16.30
C SER A 515 1.82 36.58 -16.06
N ARG A 516 1.71 35.58 -15.16
CA ARG A 516 0.44 34.93 -14.85
C ARG A 516 -0.49 35.82 -14.05
N ASP A 517 0.06 36.57 -13.09
CA ASP A 517 -0.74 37.52 -12.30
C ASP A 517 -1.36 38.59 -13.19
N ARG A 518 -0.61 39.07 -14.19
CA ARG A 518 -1.10 40.02 -15.20
C ARG A 518 -2.24 39.43 -16.01
N TRP A 519 -2.08 38.22 -16.54
CA TRP A 519 -3.14 37.54 -17.28
C TRP A 519 -4.40 37.31 -16.42
N LYS A 520 -4.23 36.83 -15.18
CA LYS A 520 -5.36 36.59 -14.28
C LYS A 520 -6.09 37.89 -13.88
N ARG A 521 -5.38 39.01 -13.78
CA ARG A 521 -5.96 40.31 -13.45
C ARG A 521 -6.64 40.99 -14.65
N ASP A 522 -5.96 41.01 -15.80
CA ASP A 522 -6.32 41.86 -16.95
C ASP A 522 -6.93 41.08 -18.13
N GLY A 523 -7.03 39.75 -18.03
CA GLY A 523 -7.53 38.88 -19.10
C GLY A 523 -6.57 38.76 -20.29
N ILE A 524 -7.01 38.08 -21.35
CA ILE A 524 -6.17 37.87 -22.55
C ILE A 524 -5.87 39.17 -23.30
N GLU A 525 -6.84 40.07 -23.43
CA GLU A 525 -6.63 41.38 -24.08
C GLU A 525 -5.59 42.21 -23.33
N GLY A 526 -5.61 42.18 -21.99
CA GLY A 526 -4.62 42.83 -21.16
C GLY A 526 -3.23 42.22 -21.31
N LEU A 527 -3.15 40.89 -21.39
CA LEU A 527 -1.89 40.19 -21.63
C LEU A 527 -1.29 40.55 -23.00
N VAL A 528 -2.07 40.50 -24.08
CA VAL A 528 -1.61 40.86 -25.43
C VAL A 528 -1.15 42.32 -25.49
N LYS A 529 -1.93 43.25 -24.94
CA LYS A 529 -1.53 44.67 -24.85
C LYS A 529 -0.24 44.85 -24.06
N TRP A 530 -0.04 44.08 -22.99
CA TRP A 530 1.19 44.12 -22.21
C TRP A 530 2.38 43.61 -23.02
N ILE A 531 2.23 42.49 -23.75
CA ILE A 531 3.25 41.94 -24.65
C ILE A 531 3.66 42.97 -25.70
N ASP A 532 2.69 43.58 -26.39
CA ASP A 532 2.94 44.57 -27.44
C ASP A 532 3.61 45.84 -26.92
N ALA A 533 3.36 46.19 -25.65
CA ALA A 533 3.98 47.32 -24.98
C ALA A 533 5.43 47.05 -24.53
N GLN A 534 5.93 45.81 -24.59
CA GLN A 534 7.28 45.49 -24.14
C GLN A 534 8.34 45.95 -25.17
N PRO A 535 9.26 46.86 -24.78
CA PRO A 535 10.39 47.22 -25.64
C PRO A 535 11.44 46.11 -25.70
N GLY A 536 11.58 45.30 -24.64
CA GLY A 536 12.49 44.16 -24.57
C GLY A 536 11.93 42.89 -25.19
N LEU A 537 12.81 41.96 -25.57
CA LEU A 537 12.42 40.61 -25.94
C LEU A 537 11.98 39.84 -24.68
N LEU A 538 10.74 39.34 -24.69
CA LEU A 538 10.24 38.43 -23.67
C LEU A 538 10.77 37.01 -23.90
N ILE A 539 11.00 36.27 -22.82
CA ILE A 539 11.62 34.94 -22.91
C ILE A 539 10.78 33.87 -22.21
N THR A 540 10.62 32.74 -22.90
CA THR A 540 10.11 31.48 -22.35
C THR A 540 11.29 30.57 -22.00
N ASP A 541 11.36 30.07 -20.77
CA ASP A 541 12.36 29.06 -20.38
C ASP A 541 11.86 27.64 -20.71
N THR A 542 12.60 26.90 -21.52
CA THR A 542 12.29 25.50 -21.91
C THR A 542 13.04 24.44 -21.11
N THR A 543 13.82 24.84 -20.08
CA THR A 543 14.68 23.96 -19.29
C THR A 543 13.93 22.75 -18.69
N MET A 544 12.69 22.96 -18.24
CA MET A 544 11.87 21.92 -17.60
C MET A 544 11.08 21.03 -18.58
N ARG A 545 11.17 21.27 -19.91
CA ARG A 545 10.47 20.47 -20.93
C ARG A 545 11.37 20.14 -22.11
N ASP A 546 11.55 21.05 -23.07
CA ASP A 546 12.18 20.70 -24.35
C ASP A 546 13.68 20.46 -24.24
N ALA A 547 14.33 21.17 -23.32
CA ALA A 547 15.77 21.10 -23.15
C ALA A 547 16.22 19.69 -22.73
N HIS A 548 15.64 19.15 -21.65
CA HIS A 548 15.94 17.79 -21.20
C HIS A 548 15.30 16.72 -22.08
N GLN A 549 14.23 17.04 -22.82
CA GLN A 549 13.73 16.16 -23.87
C GLN A 549 14.76 15.96 -24.98
N SER A 550 15.51 17.01 -25.33
CA SER A 550 16.53 17.02 -26.38
C SER A 550 17.87 16.45 -25.93
N LEU A 551 18.28 16.73 -24.68
CA LEU A 551 19.62 16.39 -24.17
C LEU A 551 19.67 15.15 -23.29
N LEU A 552 18.60 14.88 -22.54
CA LEU A 552 18.57 13.86 -21.47
C LEU A 552 17.46 12.83 -21.67
N ALA A 553 17.03 12.63 -22.92
CA ALA A 553 15.96 11.72 -23.31
C ALA A 553 14.67 11.88 -22.50
N THR A 554 14.36 13.10 -22.04
CA THR A 554 13.19 13.40 -21.18
C THR A 554 13.25 12.70 -19.80
N ARG A 555 14.41 12.69 -19.13
CA ARG A 555 14.57 12.01 -17.84
C ARG A 555 14.62 12.93 -16.62
N LEU A 556 14.55 14.25 -16.81
CA LEU A 556 14.53 15.21 -15.69
C LEU A 556 13.30 14.95 -14.80
N ARG A 557 13.55 14.77 -13.50
CA ARG A 557 12.57 14.32 -12.50
C ARG A 557 11.90 15.48 -11.79
N THR A 558 10.71 15.23 -11.25
CA THR A 558 9.93 16.23 -10.51
C THR A 558 10.67 16.73 -9.26
N ASP A 559 11.41 15.86 -8.55
CA ASP A 559 12.19 16.25 -7.35
C ASP A 559 13.15 17.41 -7.65
N ASP A 560 13.92 17.30 -8.73
CA ASP A 560 14.90 18.32 -9.12
C ASP A 560 14.23 19.60 -9.62
N MET A 561 13.04 19.50 -10.25
CA MET A 561 12.26 20.68 -10.65
C MET A 561 11.67 21.42 -9.43
N LEU A 562 11.14 20.68 -8.44
CA LEU A 562 10.51 21.27 -7.25
C LEU A 562 11.50 21.95 -6.32
N ARG A 563 12.70 21.39 -6.18
CA ARG A 563 13.77 21.97 -5.35
C ARG A 563 14.14 23.40 -5.78
N ILE A 564 14.17 23.66 -7.09
CA ILE A 564 14.54 24.96 -7.66
C ILE A 564 13.34 25.87 -7.93
N ALA A 565 12.12 25.34 -7.94
CA ALA A 565 10.91 26.09 -8.27
C ALA A 565 10.71 27.39 -7.45
N PRO A 566 10.97 27.45 -6.12
CA PRO A 566 10.88 28.71 -5.38
C PRO A 566 11.83 29.80 -5.87
N ALA A 567 12.99 29.43 -6.45
CA ALA A 567 13.92 30.37 -7.04
C ALA A 567 13.40 30.93 -8.36
N TYR A 568 12.77 30.12 -9.20
CA TYR A 568 12.09 30.61 -10.40
C TYR A 568 11.02 31.67 -10.06
N ALA A 569 10.18 31.39 -9.07
CA ALA A 569 9.10 32.29 -8.67
C ALA A 569 9.63 33.64 -8.12
N ARG A 570 10.80 33.66 -7.48
CA ARG A 570 11.33 34.83 -6.76
C ARG A 570 12.38 35.60 -7.53
N LEU A 571 13.24 34.92 -8.27
CA LEU A 571 14.46 35.52 -8.85
C LEU A 571 14.28 35.89 -10.33
N VAL A 572 13.34 35.26 -11.04
CA VAL A 572 13.06 35.52 -12.47
C VAL A 572 11.56 35.66 -12.77
N PRO A 573 10.80 36.48 -12.01
CA PRO A 573 9.38 36.72 -12.29
C PRO A 573 9.12 37.39 -13.66
N GLU A 574 10.16 37.94 -14.30
CA GLU A 574 10.11 38.59 -15.61
C GLU A 574 10.03 37.60 -16.79
N LEU A 575 10.17 36.29 -16.55
CA LEU A 575 9.92 35.28 -17.57
C LEU A 575 8.50 35.42 -18.11
N PHE A 576 8.35 35.30 -19.44
CA PHE A 576 7.03 35.24 -20.06
C PHE A 576 6.31 33.97 -19.63
N SER A 577 6.95 32.81 -19.83
CA SER A 577 6.44 31.53 -19.39
C SER A 577 7.56 30.55 -19.07
N ILE A 578 7.21 29.47 -18.38
CA ILE A 578 8.07 28.30 -18.22
C ILE A 578 7.39 27.16 -18.97
N GLU A 579 8.06 26.65 -19.99
CA GLU A 579 7.60 25.45 -20.66
C GLU A 579 8.02 24.22 -19.85
N MET A 580 7.04 23.58 -19.21
CA MET A 580 7.28 22.55 -18.19
C MET A 580 6.48 21.26 -18.40
N TRP A 581 5.69 21.18 -19.47
CA TRP A 581 4.75 20.08 -19.69
C TRP A 581 4.45 19.81 -21.18
N GLY A 582 3.76 18.69 -21.44
CA GLY A 582 3.46 18.27 -22.81
C GLY A 582 4.68 17.69 -23.53
N GLY A 583 4.58 17.51 -24.84
CA GLY A 583 5.57 16.72 -25.59
C GLY A 583 5.73 15.32 -24.99
N ALA A 584 6.97 14.87 -24.78
CA ALA A 584 7.24 13.52 -24.28
C ALA A 584 7.13 13.38 -22.74
N THR A 585 6.99 14.49 -21.99
CA THR A 585 7.08 14.42 -20.52
C THR A 585 5.97 13.60 -19.88
N PHE A 586 4.77 13.61 -20.47
CA PHE A 586 3.60 12.94 -19.91
C PHE A 586 3.74 11.41 -19.86
N ASP A 587 4.14 10.78 -20.97
CA ASP A 587 4.42 9.34 -21.02
C ASP A 587 5.66 8.97 -20.21
N THR A 588 6.74 9.73 -20.39
CA THR A 588 8.06 9.39 -19.82
C THR A 588 8.07 9.47 -18.30
N SER A 589 7.30 10.38 -17.70
CA SER A 589 7.19 10.46 -16.24
C SER A 589 6.57 9.18 -15.66
N MET A 590 5.46 8.69 -16.23
CA MET A 590 4.81 7.46 -15.76
C MET A 590 5.61 6.21 -16.13
N ARG A 591 6.06 6.13 -17.38
CA ARG A 591 6.70 4.93 -17.94
C ARG A 591 8.04 4.66 -17.30
N PHE A 592 8.89 5.68 -17.21
CA PHE A 592 10.29 5.52 -16.82
C PHE A 592 10.56 6.07 -15.42
N LEU A 593 10.10 7.29 -15.13
CA LEU A 593 10.41 7.96 -13.86
C LEU A 593 9.49 7.53 -12.71
N LYS A 594 8.44 6.77 -13.03
CA LYS A 594 7.45 6.26 -12.08
C LYS A 594 6.83 7.37 -11.23
N GLU A 595 6.49 8.47 -11.87
CA GLU A 595 5.89 9.65 -11.24
C GLU A 595 4.71 10.18 -12.06
N CYS A 596 3.71 10.74 -11.36
CA CYS A 596 2.50 11.25 -11.97
C CYS A 596 2.77 12.62 -12.62
N PRO A 597 2.50 12.80 -13.93
CA PRO A 597 2.72 14.08 -14.59
C PRO A 597 1.78 15.15 -14.00
N TRP A 598 0.55 14.80 -13.62
CA TRP A 598 -0.43 15.73 -13.05
C TRP A 598 0.03 16.27 -11.70
N GLN A 599 0.59 15.40 -10.87
CA GLN A 599 1.19 15.81 -9.59
C GLN A 599 2.33 16.80 -9.82
N ARG A 600 3.22 16.53 -10.79
CA ARG A 600 4.29 17.48 -11.19
C ARG A 600 3.71 18.86 -11.53
N LEU A 601 2.65 18.91 -12.33
CA LEU A 601 2.00 20.18 -12.69
C LEU A 601 1.45 20.92 -11.47
N VAL A 602 0.65 20.23 -10.63
CA VAL A 602 0.00 20.84 -9.46
C VAL A 602 1.03 21.32 -8.44
N GLU A 603 2.08 20.55 -8.17
CA GLU A 603 3.10 20.90 -7.19
C GLU A 603 4.01 22.03 -7.69
N LEU A 604 4.42 22.01 -8.96
CA LEU A 604 5.16 23.12 -9.55
C LEU A 604 4.32 24.38 -9.60
N ARG A 605 3.02 24.28 -9.91
CA ARG A 605 2.11 25.42 -9.91
C ARG A 605 2.00 26.05 -8.52
N ARG A 606 1.95 25.24 -7.47
CA ARG A 606 1.94 25.72 -6.08
C ARG A 606 3.25 26.44 -5.74
N ALA A 607 4.39 25.94 -6.23
CA ALA A 607 5.71 26.52 -5.98
C ALA A 607 6.00 27.77 -6.84
N ILE A 608 5.39 27.87 -8.03
CA ILE A 608 5.54 28.98 -9.00
C ILE A 608 4.15 29.52 -9.35
N PRO A 609 3.56 30.34 -8.45
CA PRO A 609 2.18 30.82 -8.64
C PRO A 609 2.06 31.97 -9.66
N ASN A 610 3.16 32.67 -9.95
CA ASN A 610 3.19 34.00 -10.57
C ASN A 610 3.63 34.01 -12.05
N VAL A 611 4.30 32.97 -12.56
CA VAL A 611 4.76 32.86 -13.96
C VAL A 611 3.83 31.93 -14.75
N LEU A 612 3.56 32.26 -16.02
CA LEU A 612 2.74 31.41 -16.90
C LEU A 612 3.40 30.04 -17.10
N PHE A 613 2.63 28.96 -17.02
CA PHE A 613 3.11 27.65 -17.48
C PHE A 613 2.63 27.39 -18.89
N GLN A 614 3.55 26.86 -19.68
CA GLN A 614 3.33 26.52 -21.06
C GLN A 614 3.51 25.01 -21.26
N MET A 615 2.68 24.45 -22.14
CA MET A 615 2.85 23.10 -22.64
C MET A 615 2.82 23.02 -24.16
N LEU A 616 3.51 22.01 -24.70
CA LEU A 616 3.37 21.61 -26.09
C LEU A 616 2.23 20.60 -26.24
N LEU A 617 1.21 20.95 -27.01
CA LEU A 617 0.02 20.11 -27.27
C LEU A 617 -0.06 19.76 -28.76
N ARG A 618 -0.10 18.47 -29.08
CA ARG A 618 -0.37 18.03 -30.45
C ARG A 618 -1.87 17.98 -30.70
N ALA A 619 -2.30 18.68 -31.74
CA ALA A 619 -3.69 18.90 -32.11
C ALA A 619 -4.61 17.66 -32.05
N SER A 620 -4.30 16.61 -32.80
CA SER A 620 -5.17 15.44 -32.95
C SER A 620 -5.05 14.40 -31.83
N ASN A 621 -4.00 14.48 -31.03
CA ASN A 621 -3.62 13.40 -30.12
C ASN A 621 -3.38 13.87 -28.68
N ALA A 622 -3.56 15.17 -28.40
CA ALA A 622 -3.12 15.82 -27.18
C ALA A 622 -1.62 15.56 -26.86
N VAL A 623 -1.35 14.61 -25.98
CA VAL A 623 0.00 14.15 -25.62
C VAL A 623 0.26 12.68 -25.96
N GLY A 624 -0.74 11.95 -26.49
CA GLY A 624 -0.67 10.52 -26.82
C GLY A 624 -0.09 10.21 -28.20
N TYR A 625 0.09 8.93 -28.55
CA TYR A 625 0.78 8.48 -29.78
C TYR A 625 -0.12 8.16 -30.98
N THR A 626 -1.44 8.12 -30.81
CA THR A 626 -2.42 7.85 -31.88
C THR A 626 -3.52 8.90 -31.88
N ASN A 627 -4.36 8.96 -32.92
CA ASN A 627 -5.51 9.85 -32.91
C ASN A 627 -6.54 9.41 -31.88
N TYR A 628 -7.17 10.39 -31.24
CA TYR A 628 -8.25 10.15 -30.29
C TYR A 628 -9.52 10.86 -30.75
N PRO A 629 -10.70 10.38 -30.30
CA PRO A 629 -11.95 11.10 -30.48
C PRO A 629 -11.89 12.49 -29.82
N ASP A 630 -12.65 13.44 -30.36
CA ASP A 630 -12.62 14.85 -29.92
C ASP A 630 -12.89 15.04 -28.43
N ASN A 631 -13.78 14.23 -27.85
CA ASN A 631 -14.11 14.32 -26.44
C ASN A 631 -12.95 13.94 -25.52
N VAL A 632 -11.98 13.14 -25.98
CA VAL A 632 -10.74 12.82 -25.23
C VAL A 632 -9.80 14.01 -25.21
N VAL A 633 -9.61 14.67 -26.36
CA VAL A 633 -8.77 15.89 -26.46
C VAL A 633 -9.37 17.01 -25.59
N ARG A 634 -10.68 17.22 -25.68
CA ARG A 634 -11.42 18.19 -24.86
C ARG A 634 -11.29 17.90 -23.36
N LEU A 635 -11.47 16.63 -22.96
CA LEU A 635 -11.29 16.20 -21.57
C LEU A 635 -9.87 16.54 -21.07
N PHE A 636 -8.84 16.16 -21.83
CA PHE A 636 -7.45 16.39 -21.43
C PHE A 636 -7.14 17.88 -21.26
N VAL A 637 -7.53 18.73 -22.22
CA VAL A 637 -7.29 20.18 -22.16
C VAL A 637 -7.99 20.82 -20.97
N ARG A 638 -9.24 20.41 -20.70
CA ARG A 638 -10.00 20.88 -19.54
C ARG A 638 -9.28 20.55 -18.24
N GLU A 639 -8.89 19.29 -18.05
CA GLU A 639 -8.18 18.85 -16.83
C GLU A 639 -6.81 19.54 -16.70
N ALA A 640 -6.07 19.72 -17.78
CA ALA A 640 -4.78 20.43 -17.78
C ALA A 640 -4.95 21.89 -17.35
N THR A 641 -5.98 22.57 -17.84
CA THR A 641 -6.28 23.96 -17.47
C THR A 641 -6.67 24.05 -15.99
N GLN A 642 -7.53 23.14 -15.50
CA GLN A 642 -7.94 23.09 -14.09
C GLN A 642 -6.78 22.80 -13.14
N ALA A 643 -5.84 21.93 -13.55
CA ALA A 643 -4.63 21.62 -12.80
C ALA A 643 -3.61 22.79 -12.75
N GLY A 644 -3.79 23.81 -13.59
CA GLY A 644 -3.00 25.05 -13.56
C GLY A 644 -2.06 25.26 -14.75
N MET A 645 -2.32 24.61 -15.89
CA MET A 645 -1.71 24.97 -17.18
C MET A 645 -2.32 26.28 -17.70
N ASP A 646 -1.50 27.19 -18.23
CA ASP A 646 -1.98 28.48 -18.72
C ASP A 646 -1.91 28.59 -20.26
N ILE A 647 -0.76 28.24 -20.87
CA ILE A 647 -0.53 28.35 -22.32
C ILE A 647 -0.46 26.97 -22.96
N PHE A 648 -1.22 26.78 -24.03
CA PHE A 648 -1.19 25.59 -24.87
C PHE A 648 -0.64 25.96 -26.24
N ARG A 649 0.61 25.56 -26.50
CA ARG A 649 1.21 25.63 -27.83
C ARG A 649 0.66 24.48 -28.68
N VAL A 650 -0.40 24.76 -29.43
CA VAL A 650 -1.10 23.78 -30.27
C VAL A 650 -0.40 23.70 -31.62
N PHE A 651 0.06 22.52 -32.02
CA PHE A 651 0.68 22.30 -33.33
C PHE A 651 0.11 21.04 -34.00
N ASP A 652 0.19 21.02 -35.33
CA ASP A 652 -0.03 19.83 -36.16
C ASP A 652 1.26 19.43 -36.86
N ALA A 653 1.49 18.12 -37.00
CA ALA A 653 2.76 17.61 -37.53
C ALA A 653 2.94 17.84 -39.04
N LEU A 654 1.87 18.25 -39.75
CA LEU A 654 1.85 18.58 -41.16
C LEU A 654 1.35 20.02 -41.42
N ASN A 655 1.27 20.86 -40.37
CA ASN A 655 0.65 22.20 -40.40
C ASN A 655 -0.78 22.20 -40.95
N TRP A 656 -1.54 21.14 -40.66
CA TRP A 656 -2.90 21.00 -41.16
C TRP A 656 -3.92 21.59 -40.19
N VAL A 657 -4.35 22.82 -40.48
CA VAL A 657 -5.25 23.62 -39.62
C VAL A 657 -6.56 22.90 -39.23
N PRO A 658 -7.26 22.17 -40.12
CA PRO A 658 -8.44 21.39 -39.72
C PRO A 658 -8.19 20.44 -38.54
N ASN A 659 -6.99 19.88 -38.44
CA ASN A 659 -6.63 19.00 -37.33
C ASN A 659 -6.45 19.76 -36.00
N MET A 660 -6.03 21.03 -36.09
CA MET A 660 -5.78 21.91 -34.94
C MET A 660 -7.05 22.45 -34.29
N ARG A 661 -8.15 22.58 -35.04
CA ARG A 661 -9.40 23.21 -34.59
C ARG A 661 -9.90 22.67 -33.25
N VAL A 662 -10.02 21.34 -33.11
CA VAL A 662 -10.57 20.72 -31.89
C VAL A 662 -9.77 21.09 -30.65
N ALA A 663 -8.44 21.07 -30.73
CA ALA A 663 -7.58 21.43 -29.61
C ALA A 663 -7.61 22.94 -29.33
N MET A 664 -7.60 23.77 -30.37
CA MET A 664 -7.70 25.24 -30.22
C MET A 664 -9.02 25.63 -29.54
N ASP A 665 -10.14 25.08 -30.01
CA ASP A 665 -11.47 25.34 -29.45
C ASP A 665 -11.52 24.87 -27.98
N ALA A 666 -11.01 23.67 -27.68
CA ALA A 666 -10.97 23.14 -26.32
C ALA A 666 -10.18 24.05 -25.35
N VAL A 667 -9.07 24.64 -25.81
CA VAL A 667 -8.24 25.54 -25.01
C VAL A 667 -9.00 26.84 -24.71
N LEU A 668 -9.61 27.43 -25.74
CA LEU A 668 -10.39 28.66 -25.61
C LEU A 668 -11.61 28.45 -24.69
N GLU A 669 -12.36 27.36 -24.87
CA GLU A 669 -13.51 27.00 -24.05
C GLU A 669 -13.13 26.74 -22.58
N SER A 670 -11.94 26.16 -22.34
CA SER A 670 -11.44 25.90 -20.98
C SER A 670 -10.89 27.15 -20.29
N GLY A 671 -10.77 28.27 -21.01
CA GLY A 671 -10.20 29.52 -20.49
C GLY A 671 -8.67 29.53 -20.42
N GLY A 672 -8.00 28.68 -21.21
CA GLY A 672 -6.55 28.72 -21.41
C GLY A 672 -6.12 29.71 -22.50
N ILE A 673 -4.82 29.89 -22.66
CA ILE A 673 -4.21 30.72 -23.72
C ILE A 673 -3.87 29.82 -24.90
N CYS A 674 -4.50 30.06 -26.05
CA CYS A 674 -4.27 29.32 -27.28
C CYS A 674 -3.13 29.95 -28.09
N GLU A 675 -1.98 29.29 -28.10
CA GLU A 675 -0.84 29.63 -28.96
C GLU A 675 -0.79 28.66 -30.14
N ALA A 676 -1.24 29.09 -31.32
CA ALA A 676 -1.24 28.23 -32.49
C ALA A 676 0.14 28.25 -33.17
N ALA A 677 0.69 27.07 -33.43
CA ALA A 677 2.05 26.93 -33.95
C ALA A 677 2.08 26.51 -35.42
N ILE A 678 2.89 27.22 -36.21
CA ILE A 678 3.30 26.81 -37.55
C ILE A 678 4.70 26.19 -37.45
N CYS A 679 4.83 24.92 -37.82
CA CYS A 679 6.12 24.26 -37.92
C CYS A 679 6.90 24.79 -39.12
N TYR A 680 8.12 25.27 -38.89
CA TYR A 680 8.99 25.79 -39.95
C TYR A 680 9.77 24.64 -40.62
N THR A 681 9.73 24.59 -41.94
CA THR A 681 10.51 23.66 -42.78
C THR A 681 10.86 24.36 -44.10
N GLY A 682 11.82 23.84 -44.87
CA GLY A 682 12.22 24.56 -46.07
C GLY A 682 13.34 25.56 -45.82
N ASP A 683 13.56 26.39 -46.83
CA ASP A 683 14.50 27.50 -46.76
C ASP A 683 13.94 28.66 -47.59
N LEU A 684 13.48 29.71 -46.91
CA LEU A 684 12.92 30.91 -47.56
C LEU A 684 13.94 31.65 -48.43
N GLN A 685 15.24 31.32 -48.31
CA GLN A 685 16.29 31.89 -49.14
C GLN A 685 16.62 31.01 -50.37
N ASN A 686 16.06 29.80 -50.47
CA ASN A 686 16.28 28.92 -51.62
C ASN A 686 15.21 29.16 -52.69
N PRO A 687 15.53 29.82 -53.83
CA PRO A 687 14.55 30.13 -54.86
C PRO A 687 13.98 28.89 -55.56
N ASN A 688 14.63 27.73 -55.43
CA ASN A 688 14.20 26.49 -56.08
C ASN A 688 13.24 25.66 -55.24
N ARG A 689 13.01 26.02 -53.97
CA ARG A 689 12.13 25.28 -53.04
C ARG A 689 10.92 26.13 -52.67
N THR A 690 9.93 26.15 -53.57
CA THR A 690 8.79 27.10 -53.51
C THR A 690 7.56 26.59 -52.76
N LYS A 691 7.52 25.31 -52.34
CA LYS A 691 6.37 24.72 -51.63
C LYS A 691 6.08 25.42 -50.29
N TYR A 692 7.15 25.76 -49.57
CA TYR A 692 7.11 26.40 -48.25
C TYR A 692 7.65 27.83 -48.34
N ASP A 693 7.05 28.63 -49.22
CA ASP A 693 7.41 30.03 -49.44
C ASP A 693 6.82 30.97 -48.37
N LEU A 694 7.13 32.26 -48.46
CA LEU A 694 6.63 33.25 -47.50
C LEU A 694 5.09 33.35 -47.50
N LYS A 695 4.46 33.15 -48.66
CA LYS A 695 3.00 33.21 -48.81
C LYS A 695 2.34 32.08 -48.03
N TYR A 696 2.90 30.86 -48.07
CA TYR A 696 2.45 29.73 -47.28
C TYR A 696 2.36 30.07 -45.78
N TYR A 697 3.44 30.61 -45.21
CA TYR A 697 3.48 30.98 -43.79
C TYR A 697 2.47 32.09 -43.43
N VAL A 698 2.36 33.13 -44.26
CA VAL A 698 1.39 34.22 -44.04
C VAL A 698 -0.05 33.72 -44.13
N SER A 699 -0.37 32.88 -45.11
CA SER A 699 -1.72 32.32 -45.27
C SER A 699 -2.12 31.48 -44.05
N LEU A 700 -1.24 30.61 -43.56
CA LEU A 700 -1.50 29.83 -42.35
C LEU A 700 -1.66 30.71 -41.12
N ALA A 701 -0.80 31.73 -40.95
CA ALA A 701 -0.89 32.65 -39.82
C ALA A 701 -2.24 33.37 -39.75
N LYS A 702 -2.74 33.86 -40.90
CA LYS A 702 -4.06 34.48 -41.00
C LYS A 702 -5.19 33.49 -40.71
N GLU A 703 -5.08 32.25 -41.19
CA GLU A 703 -6.09 31.21 -40.94
C GLU A 703 -6.18 30.84 -39.45
N LEU A 704 -5.02 30.75 -38.77
CA LEU A 704 -4.93 30.45 -37.34
C LEU A 704 -5.44 31.61 -36.48
N GLU A 705 -5.11 32.86 -36.83
CA GLU A 705 -5.64 34.07 -36.18
C GLU A 705 -7.17 34.14 -36.31
N GLN A 706 -7.71 33.94 -37.52
CA GLN A 706 -9.16 33.85 -37.74
C GLN A 706 -9.79 32.69 -36.96
N GLY A 707 -9.00 31.67 -36.64
CA GLY A 707 -9.39 30.56 -35.76
C GLY A 707 -9.37 30.86 -34.27
N GLY A 708 -9.12 32.10 -33.85
CA GLY A 708 -9.13 32.50 -32.45
C GLY A 708 -7.81 32.23 -31.71
N ALA A 709 -6.72 31.93 -32.43
CA ALA A 709 -5.39 31.92 -31.81
C ALA A 709 -5.09 33.30 -31.20
N GLN A 710 -4.57 33.31 -29.97
CA GLN A 710 -4.26 34.54 -29.24
C GLN A 710 -2.77 34.89 -29.33
N LEU A 711 -1.94 33.89 -29.62
CA LEU A 711 -0.51 34.01 -29.91
C LEU A 711 -0.20 33.12 -31.13
N LEU A 712 0.74 33.54 -31.97
CA LEU A 712 1.26 32.73 -33.06
C LEU A 712 2.67 32.23 -32.72
N ALA A 713 2.86 30.93 -32.69
CA ALA A 713 4.19 30.34 -32.61
C ALA A 713 4.76 30.00 -33.99
N ILE A 714 6.02 30.34 -34.22
CA ILE A 714 6.82 29.76 -35.29
C ILE A 714 7.72 28.70 -34.66
N LYS A 715 7.38 27.43 -34.89
CA LYS A 715 8.06 26.28 -34.32
C LYS A 715 9.10 25.74 -35.31
N ASP A 716 10.32 26.22 -35.20
CA ASP A 716 11.49 25.70 -35.91
C ASP A 716 12.12 24.51 -35.17
N MET A 717 11.45 23.35 -35.26
CA MET A 717 11.80 22.13 -34.51
C MET A 717 13.17 21.52 -34.85
N ALA A 718 13.77 21.91 -35.98
CA ALA A 718 15.05 21.37 -36.44
C ALA A 718 16.18 22.42 -36.38
N GLY A 719 15.86 23.71 -36.24
CA GLY A 719 16.87 24.76 -36.28
C GLY A 719 17.27 25.11 -37.71
N LEU A 720 16.28 25.29 -38.59
CA LEU A 720 16.45 25.57 -40.02
C LEU A 720 16.32 27.06 -40.36
N CYS A 721 15.60 27.84 -39.55
CA CYS A 721 15.27 29.22 -39.86
C CYS A 721 16.50 30.12 -39.70
N LYS A 722 17.26 30.32 -40.78
CA LYS A 722 18.48 31.13 -40.82
C LYS A 722 18.19 32.61 -40.48
N PRO A 723 19.20 33.41 -40.08
CA PRO A 723 18.96 34.78 -39.62
C PRO A 723 18.25 35.70 -40.62
N ALA A 724 18.61 35.64 -41.90
CA ALA A 724 17.95 36.44 -42.94
C ALA A 724 16.51 35.98 -43.22
N ALA A 725 16.24 34.67 -43.11
CA ALA A 725 14.89 34.12 -43.19
C ALA A 725 14.05 34.54 -41.98
N ALA A 726 14.60 34.46 -40.77
CA ALA A 726 13.92 34.89 -39.54
C ALA A 726 13.53 36.37 -39.58
N ARG A 727 14.45 37.25 -40.02
CA ARG A 727 14.19 38.68 -40.24
C ARG A 727 13.01 38.89 -41.19
N THR A 728 13.06 38.24 -42.36
CA THR A 728 12.01 38.39 -43.38
C THR A 728 10.67 37.87 -42.88
N LEU A 729 10.65 36.67 -42.29
CA LEU A 729 9.45 36.01 -41.82
C LEU A 729 8.76 36.83 -40.72
N VAL A 730 9.49 37.25 -39.68
CA VAL A 730 8.90 37.99 -38.55
C VAL A 730 8.40 39.36 -38.99
N ARG A 731 9.19 40.10 -39.76
CA ARG A 731 8.75 41.41 -40.29
C ARG A 731 7.46 41.29 -41.07
N THR A 732 7.37 40.31 -41.98
CA THR A 732 6.17 40.14 -42.81
C THR A 732 4.99 39.67 -41.98
N LEU A 733 5.16 38.69 -41.08
CA LEU A 733 4.05 38.24 -40.24
C LEU A 733 3.49 39.37 -39.38
N ARG A 734 4.33 40.20 -38.75
CA ARG A 734 3.88 41.37 -37.97
C ARG A 734 3.07 42.40 -38.77
N GLN A 735 3.31 42.48 -40.07
CA GLN A 735 2.55 43.38 -40.95
C GLN A 735 1.19 42.78 -41.36
N GLU A 736 1.03 41.46 -41.24
CA GLU A 736 -0.07 40.70 -41.82
C GLU A 736 -1.06 40.14 -40.79
N ILE A 737 -0.66 40.04 -39.51
CA ILE A 737 -1.51 39.58 -38.39
C ILE A 737 -1.43 40.55 -37.20
N GLY A 738 -2.45 40.53 -36.34
CA GLY A 738 -2.57 41.38 -35.15
C GLY A 738 -2.23 40.72 -33.82
N ILE A 739 -1.85 39.43 -33.81
CA ILE A 739 -1.47 38.70 -32.59
C ILE A 739 0.06 38.60 -32.42
N PRO A 740 0.58 38.56 -31.17
CA PRO A 740 2.02 38.47 -30.91
C PRO A 740 2.66 37.20 -31.47
N ILE A 741 3.92 37.33 -31.93
CA ILE A 741 4.70 36.23 -32.49
C ILE A 741 5.68 35.69 -31.44
N HIS A 742 5.65 34.37 -31.26
CA HIS A 742 6.51 33.60 -30.40
C HIS A 742 7.44 32.72 -31.24
N PHE A 743 8.75 32.96 -31.20
CA PHE A 743 9.71 32.21 -32.01
C PHE A 743 10.40 31.12 -31.19
N HIS A 744 10.24 29.88 -31.64
CA HIS A 744 10.84 28.70 -31.05
C HIS A 744 11.82 28.08 -32.04
N THR A 745 13.06 27.85 -31.64
CA THR A 745 14.09 27.22 -32.50
C THR A 745 15.06 26.37 -31.67
N HIS A 746 15.66 25.36 -32.31
CA HIS A 746 16.71 24.52 -31.72
C HIS A 746 18.07 24.96 -32.25
N ASP A 747 19.09 25.02 -31.39
CA ASP A 747 20.44 25.48 -31.74
C ASP A 747 21.31 24.41 -32.41
N THR A 748 20.68 23.46 -33.11
CA THR A 748 21.35 22.31 -33.75
C THR A 748 22.38 22.76 -34.78
N ALA A 749 22.09 23.86 -35.49
CA ALA A 749 23.01 24.49 -36.44
C ALA A 749 24.11 25.32 -35.78
N GLY A 750 24.02 25.60 -34.48
CA GLY A 750 24.94 26.49 -33.75
C GLY A 750 24.84 27.98 -34.12
N THR A 751 23.82 28.39 -34.88
CA THR A 751 23.64 29.78 -35.35
C THR A 751 22.31 30.39 -34.93
N GLN A 752 21.50 29.72 -34.11
CA GLN A 752 20.11 30.15 -33.92
C GLN A 752 19.94 31.32 -32.95
N ALA A 753 20.94 31.59 -32.11
CA ALA A 753 21.00 32.85 -31.39
C ALA A 753 20.96 34.05 -32.36
N ALA A 754 21.68 33.97 -33.49
CA ALA A 754 21.68 35.03 -34.50
C ALA A 754 20.30 35.18 -35.17
N SER A 755 19.55 34.09 -35.33
CA SER A 755 18.19 34.13 -35.88
C SER A 755 17.20 34.79 -34.93
N ILE A 756 17.29 34.49 -33.63
CA ILE A 756 16.49 35.17 -32.60
C ILE A 756 16.83 36.67 -32.57
N LEU A 757 18.11 37.05 -32.59
CA LEU A 757 18.52 38.45 -32.60
C LEU A 757 18.03 39.18 -33.87
N ALA A 758 18.16 38.56 -35.04
CA ALA A 758 17.67 39.13 -36.30
C ALA A 758 16.14 39.29 -36.33
N ALA A 759 15.41 38.37 -35.71
CA ALA A 759 13.96 38.48 -35.51
C ALA A 759 13.59 39.56 -34.48
N ALA A 760 14.38 39.70 -33.40
CA ALA A 760 14.19 40.71 -32.37
C ALA A 760 14.32 42.14 -32.93
N ASP A 761 15.25 42.37 -33.87
CA ASP A 761 15.38 43.65 -34.59
C ASP A 761 14.10 44.04 -35.35
N GLU A 762 13.33 43.06 -35.82
CA GLU A 762 12.04 43.26 -36.50
C GLU A 762 10.86 43.25 -35.52
N GLY A 763 11.15 43.28 -34.21
CA GLY A 763 10.21 43.32 -33.10
C GLY A 763 9.46 42.01 -32.85
N LEU A 764 10.15 40.88 -32.96
CA LEU A 764 9.70 39.62 -32.34
C LEU A 764 9.32 39.84 -30.88
N ALA A 765 8.16 39.34 -30.46
CA ALA A 765 7.63 39.57 -29.11
C ALA A 765 8.26 38.63 -28.08
N ILE A 766 8.26 37.32 -28.36
CA ILE A 766 8.69 36.29 -27.40
C ILE A 766 9.64 35.30 -28.10
N ALA A 767 10.68 34.84 -27.40
CA ALA A 767 11.55 33.75 -27.84
C ALA A 767 11.68 32.64 -26.79
N ASP A 768 11.81 31.40 -27.24
CA ASP A 768 12.19 30.27 -26.38
C ASP A 768 13.72 30.20 -26.23
N ALA A 769 14.19 29.98 -25.01
CA ALA A 769 15.59 29.71 -24.69
C ALA A 769 15.69 28.75 -23.48
N ALA A 770 16.84 28.08 -23.31
CA ALA A 770 17.10 27.20 -22.18
C ALA A 770 18.26 27.71 -21.34
N LEU A 771 18.24 27.46 -20.03
CA LEU A 771 19.36 27.82 -19.14
C LEU A 771 20.66 27.15 -19.60
N ALA A 772 21.77 27.86 -19.43
CA ALA A 772 23.07 27.49 -20.00
C ALA A 772 23.43 25.99 -19.88
N PRO A 773 23.29 25.31 -18.72
CA PRO A 773 23.67 23.91 -18.58
C PRO A 773 22.78 22.93 -19.33
N LEU A 774 21.64 23.34 -19.87
CA LEU A 774 20.71 22.51 -20.63
C LEU A 774 20.40 23.13 -22.01
N SER A 775 21.28 23.99 -22.52
CA SER A 775 21.15 24.68 -23.81
C SER A 775 22.17 24.21 -24.85
N GLY A 776 22.00 24.65 -26.09
CA GLY A 776 22.92 24.37 -27.20
C GLY A 776 22.78 22.96 -27.79
N GLY A 777 23.45 22.71 -28.91
CA GLY A 777 23.30 21.46 -29.66
C GLY A 777 21.84 21.25 -30.05
N THR A 778 21.28 20.07 -29.80
CA THR A 778 19.86 19.80 -30.12
C THR A 778 18.87 20.49 -29.19
N SER A 779 19.31 21.25 -28.17
CA SER A 779 18.43 22.03 -27.28
C SER A 779 18.17 23.44 -27.83
N GLN A 780 17.45 24.28 -27.09
CA GLN A 780 17.27 25.70 -27.41
C GLN A 780 18.58 26.49 -27.25
N VAL A 781 18.56 27.71 -27.80
CA VAL A 781 19.60 28.72 -27.60
C VAL A 781 19.83 28.99 -26.11
N ASN A 782 21.09 29.26 -25.77
CA ASN A 782 21.51 29.57 -24.40
C ASN A 782 20.92 30.89 -23.90
N LEU A 783 19.98 30.78 -22.96
CA LEU A 783 19.25 31.87 -22.32
C LEU A 783 20.19 32.90 -21.70
N ASN A 784 21.17 32.47 -20.91
CA ASN A 784 22.10 33.35 -20.22
C ASN A 784 22.85 34.24 -21.22
N THR A 785 23.36 33.65 -22.30
CA THR A 785 24.10 34.41 -23.31
C THR A 785 23.21 35.24 -24.22
N LEU A 786 21.98 34.80 -24.50
CA LEU A 786 21.01 35.56 -25.30
C LEU A 786 20.61 36.84 -24.57
N VAL A 787 20.29 36.75 -23.28
CA VAL A 787 19.95 37.92 -22.45
C VAL A 787 21.13 38.89 -22.38
N GLU A 788 22.35 38.39 -22.24
CA GLU A 788 23.55 39.24 -22.25
C GLU A 788 23.81 39.89 -23.61
N ALA A 789 23.60 39.16 -24.71
CA ALA A 789 23.75 39.70 -26.07
C ALA A 789 22.74 40.81 -26.39
N LEU A 790 21.56 40.78 -25.77
CA LEU A 790 20.54 41.83 -25.89
C LEU A 790 20.82 43.04 -24.97
N ARG A 791 21.73 42.92 -23.99
CA ARG A 791 22.00 43.99 -23.02
C ARG A 791 22.51 45.24 -23.74
N TYR A 792 22.02 46.40 -23.32
CA TYR A 792 22.32 47.70 -23.93
C TYR A 792 21.86 47.87 -25.39
N THR A 793 21.02 46.97 -25.89
CA THR A 793 20.29 47.14 -27.16
C THR A 793 18.86 47.62 -26.89
N PRO A 794 18.14 48.19 -27.88
CA PRO A 794 16.72 48.53 -27.74
C PRO A 794 15.81 47.35 -27.39
N ARG A 795 16.28 46.11 -27.58
CA ARG A 795 15.53 44.87 -27.31
C ARG A 795 15.99 44.15 -26.04
N ALA A 796 16.71 44.84 -25.16
CA ALA A 796 17.17 44.29 -23.87
C ALA A 796 16.00 43.68 -23.05
N SER A 797 16.14 42.43 -22.63
CA SER A 797 15.21 41.77 -21.72
C SER A 797 15.34 42.33 -20.29
N GLU A 798 14.27 42.28 -19.50
CA GLU A 798 14.30 42.68 -18.07
C GLU A 798 15.00 41.64 -17.17
N LEU A 799 15.27 40.43 -17.69
CA LEU A 799 15.98 39.38 -16.98
C LEU A 799 17.41 39.79 -16.60
N LYS A 800 17.84 39.39 -15.40
CA LYS A 800 19.14 39.75 -14.83
C LYS A 800 20.11 38.57 -14.88
N THR A 801 21.38 38.86 -15.20
CA THR A 801 22.44 37.85 -15.36
C THR A 801 22.71 37.06 -14.08
N GLU A 802 22.72 37.71 -12.92
CA GLU A 802 23.00 37.07 -11.62
C GLU A 802 21.97 35.97 -11.26
N PRO A 803 20.65 36.25 -11.19
CA PRO A 803 19.61 35.22 -11.07
C PRO A 803 19.73 34.05 -12.05
N LEU A 804 19.94 34.34 -13.34
CA LEU A 804 20.11 33.30 -14.36
C LEU A 804 21.36 32.45 -14.12
N THR A 805 22.42 33.03 -13.55
CA THR A 805 23.65 32.31 -13.20
C THR A 805 23.44 31.41 -11.99
N GLU A 806 22.67 31.84 -10.99
CA GLU A 806 22.31 30.98 -9.84
C GLU A 806 21.45 29.79 -10.27
N LEU A 807 20.43 30.02 -11.11
CA LEU A 807 19.62 28.93 -11.67
C LEU A 807 20.46 27.98 -12.53
N ALA A 808 21.37 28.50 -13.37
CA ALA A 808 22.30 27.70 -14.15
C ALA A 808 23.25 26.88 -13.25
N THR A 809 23.72 27.43 -12.13
CA THR A 809 24.58 26.71 -11.19
C THR A 809 23.87 25.49 -10.60
N TYR A 810 22.59 25.64 -10.23
CA TYR A 810 21.76 24.53 -9.80
C TYR A 810 21.62 23.47 -10.89
N TRP A 811 21.20 23.87 -12.11
CA TRP A 811 20.95 22.92 -13.19
C TRP A 811 22.21 22.22 -13.70
N HIS A 812 23.38 22.86 -13.60
CA HIS A 812 24.65 22.22 -13.88
C HIS A 812 24.88 21.02 -12.94
N ALA A 813 24.75 21.24 -11.64
CA ALA A 813 24.91 20.19 -10.64
C ALA A 813 23.81 19.11 -10.75
N ALA A 814 22.56 19.49 -11.05
CA ALA A 814 21.47 18.54 -11.22
C ALA A 814 21.65 17.67 -12.48
N ARG A 815 22.15 18.25 -13.59
CA ARG A 815 22.43 17.53 -14.85
C ARG A 815 23.42 16.37 -14.64
N GLU A 816 24.38 16.51 -13.73
CA GLU A 816 25.35 15.45 -13.41
C GLU A 816 24.69 14.14 -12.94
N PHE A 817 23.51 14.20 -12.32
CA PHE A 817 22.76 13.00 -11.93
C PHE A 817 22.30 12.15 -13.13
N TYR A 818 22.16 12.79 -14.29
CA TYR A 818 21.59 12.25 -15.52
C TYR A 818 22.62 11.80 -16.55
N LEU A 819 23.89 11.68 -16.16
CA LEU A 819 24.97 11.19 -17.03
C LEU A 819 24.62 9.94 -17.88
N PRO A 820 23.87 8.91 -17.40
CA PRO A 820 23.44 7.77 -18.21
C PRO A 820 22.55 8.09 -19.43
N PHE A 821 22.01 9.31 -19.50
CA PHE A 821 21.04 9.74 -20.50
C PHE A 821 21.55 10.86 -21.40
N GLU A 822 22.79 11.29 -21.21
CA GLU A 822 23.43 12.28 -22.08
C GLU A 822 23.43 11.79 -23.53
N SER A 823 22.89 12.62 -24.43
CA SER A 823 23.00 12.38 -25.86
C SER A 823 24.44 12.60 -26.34
N VAL A 824 24.87 11.83 -27.33
CA VAL A 824 26.16 12.09 -27.98
C VAL A 824 26.04 13.42 -28.71
N ALA A 825 26.77 14.44 -28.24
CA ALA A 825 26.84 15.74 -28.89
C ALA A 825 27.59 15.59 -30.22
N LEU A 826 26.84 15.50 -31.31
CA LEU A 826 27.40 15.61 -32.66
C LEU A 826 27.66 17.09 -32.95
N ALA A 827 28.77 17.39 -33.63
CA ALA A 827 29.11 18.75 -34.00
C ALA A 827 28.04 19.32 -34.94
N ALA A 828 27.79 20.64 -34.85
CA ALA A 828 26.91 21.31 -35.80
C ALA A 828 27.50 21.22 -37.21
N THR A 829 26.69 20.78 -38.16
CA THR A 829 27.08 20.56 -39.56
C THR A 829 26.03 21.15 -40.51
N GLY A 830 26.48 21.51 -41.72
CA GLY A 830 25.61 22.16 -42.72
C GLY A 830 24.61 21.21 -43.39
N ASP A 831 24.81 19.90 -43.30
CA ASP A 831 23.90 18.85 -43.81
C ASP A 831 22.55 18.84 -43.08
N LEU A 832 22.44 19.47 -41.91
CA LEU A 832 21.17 19.75 -41.24
C LEU A 832 20.16 20.43 -42.18
N TYR A 833 20.63 21.38 -43.00
CA TYR A 833 19.77 22.09 -43.95
C TYR A 833 19.36 21.22 -45.16
N GLU A 834 19.95 20.04 -45.32
CA GLU A 834 19.57 19.04 -46.32
C GLU A 834 18.59 18.02 -45.73
N HIS A 835 18.94 17.40 -44.60
CA HIS A 835 18.16 16.31 -44.01
C HIS A 835 17.03 16.79 -43.10
N GLU A 836 17.12 17.99 -42.52
CA GLU A 836 16.05 18.65 -41.76
C GLU A 836 15.48 17.77 -40.62
N MET A 837 16.35 17.03 -39.93
CA MET A 837 15.93 16.19 -38.81
C MET A 837 15.75 17.08 -37.57
N PRO A 838 14.58 17.02 -36.88
CA PRO A 838 14.43 17.65 -35.58
C PRO A 838 15.43 17.10 -34.57
N GLY A 839 15.79 17.91 -33.56
CA GLY A 839 16.81 17.55 -32.57
C GLY A 839 16.62 16.15 -31.97
N GLY A 840 15.43 15.86 -31.44
CA GLY A 840 15.12 14.54 -30.86
C GLY A 840 15.07 13.40 -31.88
N GLN A 841 14.74 13.65 -33.14
CA GLN A 841 14.78 12.62 -34.19
C GLN A 841 16.22 12.30 -34.55
N TYR A 842 17.09 13.31 -34.65
CA TYR A 842 18.49 13.15 -35.01
C TYR A 842 19.22 12.23 -34.02
N THR A 843 19.07 12.48 -32.72
CA THR A 843 19.67 11.64 -31.67
C THR A 843 19.08 10.24 -31.63
N ASN A 844 17.76 10.10 -31.73
CA ASN A 844 17.10 8.79 -31.68
C ASN A 844 17.43 7.92 -32.90
N LEU A 845 17.47 8.51 -34.09
CA LEU A 845 17.75 7.81 -35.34
C LEU A 845 19.22 7.36 -35.40
N TYR A 846 20.14 8.15 -34.85
CA TYR A 846 21.55 7.73 -34.71
C TYR A 846 21.70 6.50 -33.83
N GLU A 847 21.00 6.48 -32.68
CA GLU A 847 20.99 5.32 -31.78
C GLU A 847 20.36 4.08 -32.43
N GLN A 848 19.29 4.24 -33.21
CA GLN A 848 18.70 3.16 -34.00
C GLN A 848 19.65 2.66 -35.08
N ALA A 849 20.32 3.56 -35.81
CA ALA A 849 21.34 3.21 -36.80
C ALA A 849 22.48 2.41 -36.14
N ARG A 850 22.95 2.84 -34.97
CA ARG A 850 23.98 2.13 -34.19
C ARG A 850 23.52 0.73 -33.78
N ALA A 851 22.29 0.58 -33.31
CA ALA A 851 21.71 -0.73 -32.95
C ALA A 851 21.60 -1.68 -34.15
N LEU A 852 21.45 -1.15 -35.36
CA LEU A 852 21.41 -1.90 -36.62
C LEU A 852 22.81 -2.09 -37.27
N GLY A 853 23.88 -1.60 -36.65
CA GLY A 853 25.23 -1.66 -37.21
C GLY A 853 25.48 -0.70 -38.38
N LEU A 854 24.66 0.34 -38.53
CA LEU A 854 24.71 1.34 -39.60
C LEU A 854 25.34 2.68 -39.16
N SER A 855 25.96 2.75 -37.97
CA SER A 855 26.57 3.99 -37.46
C SER A 855 27.70 4.52 -38.36
N ASP A 856 28.49 3.63 -38.95
CA ASP A 856 29.58 4.02 -39.86
C ASP A 856 29.05 4.55 -41.21
N ARG A 857 27.78 4.30 -41.52
CA ARG A 857 27.05 4.78 -42.71
C ARG A 857 26.11 5.96 -42.37
N TRP A 858 26.35 6.66 -41.26
CA TRP A 858 25.44 7.73 -40.81
C TRP A 858 25.20 8.84 -41.85
N ALA A 859 26.24 9.25 -42.58
CA ALA A 859 26.10 10.22 -43.67
C ALA A 859 25.15 9.73 -44.78
N GLU A 860 25.16 8.42 -45.09
CA GLU A 860 24.22 7.82 -46.04
C GLU A 860 22.80 7.82 -45.48
N VAL A 861 22.63 7.55 -44.18
CA VAL A 861 21.32 7.62 -43.51
C VAL A 861 20.75 9.05 -43.55
N CYS A 862 21.58 10.07 -43.25
CA CYS A 862 21.18 11.48 -43.35
C CYS A 862 20.76 11.86 -44.77
N LYS A 863 21.54 11.45 -45.77
CA LYS A 863 21.21 11.69 -47.18
C LYS A 863 19.92 10.97 -47.59
N MET A 864 19.77 9.70 -47.24
CA MET A 864 18.56 8.93 -47.53
C MET A 864 17.33 9.53 -46.85
N TYR A 865 17.45 10.05 -45.63
CA TYR A 865 16.36 10.76 -44.97
C TYR A 865 15.90 12.00 -45.75
N ALA A 866 16.84 12.77 -46.31
CA ALA A 866 16.52 13.89 -47.20
C ALA A 866 15.82 13.43 -48.49
N GLU A 867 16.32 12.35 -49.11
CA GLU A 867 15.74 11.76 -50.33
C GLU A 867 14.33 11.21 -50.09
N VAL A 868 14.11 10.52 -48.96
CA VAL A 868 12.79 10.03 -48.54
C VAL A 868 11.83 11.20 -48.33
N ASN A 869 12.27 12.31 -47.73
CA ASN A 869 11.42 13.49 -47.60
C ASN A 869 10.96 14.02 -48.97
N GLN A 870 11.86 14.09 -49.95
CA GLN A 870 11.51 14.50 -51.31
C GLN A 870 10.57 13.49 -51.99
N MET A 871 10.82 12.19 -51.82
CA MET A 871 9.93 11.12 -52.31
C MET A 871 8.52 11.27 -51.76
N LEU A 872 8.37 11.59 -50.47
CA LEU A 872 7.07 11.80 -49.82
C LEU A 872 6.40 13.14 -50.19
N GLY A 873 7.00 13.92 -51.10
CA GLY A 873 6.45 15.16 -51.62
C GLY A 873 6.89 16.42 -50.88
N ASP A 874 8.02 16.38 -50.17
CA ASP A 874 8.56 17.44 -49.30
C ASP A 874 7.59 17.82 -48.18
N ILE A 875 7.73 17.19 -47.01
CA ILE A 875 6.79 17.32 -45.89
C ILE A 875 7.40 18.05 -44.69
N VAL A 876 6.52 18.54 -43.80
CA VAL A 876 6.90 18.97 -42.46
C VAL A 876 7.30 17.73 -41.65
N LYS A 877 8.47 17.79 -40.99
CA LYS A 877 9.06 16.67 -40.27
C LYS A 877 9.15 17.00 -38.79
N VAL A 878 8.16 16.57 -38.02
CA VAL A 878 8.12 16.67 -36.56
C VAL A 878 7.36 15.48 -36.02
N THR A 879 7.52 15.09 -34.76
CA THR A 879 6.86 13.87 -34.25
C THR A 879 5.33 13.91 -34.48
N PRO A 880 4.73 12.92 -35.17
CA PRO A 880 5.31 11.62 -35.53
C PRO A 880 5.87 11.49 -36.95
N THR A 881 5.69 12.46 -37.85
CA THR A 881 6.09 12.37 -39.26
C THR A 881 7.59 12.20 -39.45
N SER A 882 8.42 12.87 -38.63
CA SER A 882 9.89 12.72 -38.65
C SER A 882 10.33 11.29 -38.38
N LYS A 883 9.60 10.55 -37.54
CA LYS A 883 9.87 9.14 -37.26
C LYS A 883 9.58 8.28 -38.49
N SER A 884 8.46 8.51 -39.17
CA SER A 884 8.12 7.76 -40.39
C SER A 884 9.18 7.95 -41.49
N VAL A 885 9.69 9.17 -41.66
CA VAL A 885 10.82 9.44 -42.59
C VAL A 885 12.08 8.68 -42.15
N GLY A 886 12.38 8.66 -40.85
CA GLY A 886 13.51 7.93 -40.28
C GLY A 886 13.42 6.42 -40.44
N ASP A 887 12.26 5.83 -40.13
CA ASP A 887 12.01 4.40 -40.27
C ASP A 887 12.18 3.98 -41.73
N MET A 888 11.67 4.77 -42.68
CA MET A 888 11.85 4.52 -44.11
C MET A 888 13.31 4.61 -44.53
N ALA A 889 14.03 5.63 -44.07
CA ALA A 889 15.43 5.82 -44.42
C ALA A 889 16.31 4.66 -43.93
N LEU A 890 16.14 4.23 -42.68
CA LEU A 890 16.85 3.06 -42.14
C LEU A 890 16.47 1.78 -42.86
N PHE A 891 15.19 1.57 -43.14
CA PHE A 891 14.69 0.41 -43.88
C PHE A 891 15.33 0.32 -45.28
N MET A 892 15.39 1.44 -46.00
CA MET A 892 16.00 1.50 -47.33
C MET A 892 17.51 1.25 -47.30
N ILE A 893 18.24 1.85 -46.34
CA ILE A 893 19.68 1.62 -46.20
C ILE A 893 19.99 0.18 -45.78
N ALA A 894 19.21 -0.40 -44.86
CA ALA A 894 19.40 -1.79 -44.43
C ALA A 894 19.06 -2.80 -45.54
N GLY A 895 18.13 -2.46 -46.43
CA GLY A 895 17.73 -3.29 -47.57
C GLY A 895 18.46 -3.00 -48.88
N ASP A 896 19.46 -2.10 -48.87
CA ASP A 896 20.16 -1.59 -50.06
C ASP A 896 19.20 -1.16 -51.20
N LEU A 897 18.13 -0.45 -50.82
CA LEU A 897 17.07 0.02 -51.74
C LEU A 897 17.29 1.49 -52.12
N THR A 898 17.15 1.80 -53.41
CA THR A 898 17.07 3.19 -53.90
C THR A 898 15.62 3.71 -53.94
N ILE A 899 15.44 5.03 -54.04
CA ILE A 899 14.10 5.64 -54.22
C ILE A 899 13.42 5.09 -55.49
N GLU A 900 14.19 4.84 -56.55
CA GLU A 900 13.67 4.29 -57.80
C GLU A 900 13.20 2.83 -57.63
N ASP A 901 13.92 2.02 -56.85
CA ASP A 901 13.52 0.64 -56.54
C ASP A 901 12.18 0.60 -55.80
N VAL A 902 11.97 1.53 -54.87
CA VAL A 902 10.69 1.70 -54.17
C VAL A 902 9.58 2.09 -55.15
N LEU A 903 9.77 3.17 -55.92
CA LEU A 903 8.71 3.71 -56.79
C LEU A 903 8.36 2.80 -57.97
N ARG A 904 9.29 1.97 -58.47
CA ARG A 904 8.99 1.00 -59.54
C ARG A 904 8.02 -0.08 -59.06
N GLY A 905 8.06 -0.48 -57.80
CA GLY A 905 7.14 -1.48 -57.23
C GLY A 905 7.29 -2.88 -57.84
N ASN A 906 8.44 -3.19 -58.45
CA ASN A 906 8.68 -4.46 -59.16
C ASN A 906 8.93 -5.65 -58.22
N LYS A 907 9.13 -5.39 -56.92
CA LYS A 907 9.27 -6.39 -55.86
C LYS A 907 8.28 -6.05 -54.74
N PRO A 908 7.66 -7.05 -54.08
CA PRO A 908 6.88 -6.81 -52.87
C PRO A 908 7.78 -6.24 -51.77
N ILE A 909 7.40 -5.10 -51.19
CA ILE A 909 8.12 -4.42 -50.11
C ILE A 909 7.16 -4.30 -48.91
N ASP A 910 7.55 -4.84 -47.77
CA ASP A 910 6.82 -4.69 -46.51
C ASP A 910 7.26 -3.39 -45.81
N PHE A 911 6.56 -2.30 -46.12
CA PHE A 911 6.89 -0.98 -45.57
C PHE A 911 6.72 -0.92 -44.04
N PRO A 912 7.53 -0.10 -43.34
CA PRO A 912 7.30 0.17 -41.93
C PRO A 912 5.89 0.71 -41.67
N ALA A 913 5.24 0.24 -40.61
CA ALA A 913 3.85 0.61 -40.29
C ALA A 913 3.65 2.14 -40.15
N SER A 914 4.65 2.85 -39.62
CA SER A 914 4.64 4.32 -39.49
C SER A 914 4.59 5.04 -40.84
N VAL A 915 5.17 4.46 -41.89
CA VAL A 915 5.16 4.99 -43.26
C VAL A 915 3.78 4.75 -43.87
N ILE A 916 3.22 3.56 -43.67
CA ILE A 916 1.85 3.23 -44.11
C ILE A 916 0.86 4.19 -43.45
N ASP A 917 0.93 4.38 -42.14
CA ASP A 917 0.03 5.28 -41.40
C ASP A 917 0.13 6.74 -41.87
N LEU A 918 1.36 7.21 -42.17
CA LEU A 918 1.59 8.54 -42.70
C LEU A 918 0.95 8.70 -44.09
N VAL A 919 1.30 7.83 -45.04
CA VAL A 919 0.83 7.90 -46.44
C VAL A 919 -0.66 7.62 -46.55
N ALA A 920 -1.22 6.80 -45.66
CA ALA A 920 -2.66 6.55 -45.57
C ALA A 920 -3.45 7.78 -45.10
N GLY A 921 -2.80 8.87 -44.68
CA GLY A 921 -3.48 10.07 -44.16
C GLY A 921 -3.93 9.93 -42.71
N ARG A 922 -3.53 8.86 -42.01
CA ARG A 922 -3.88 8.67 -40.59
C ARG A 922 -3.15 9.66 -39.68
N MET A 923 -2.11 10.33 -40.15
CA MET A 923 -1.41 11.40 -39.40
C MET A 923 -1.82 12.81 -39.83
N GLY A 924 -2.85 12.94 -40.67
CA GLY A 924 -3.24 14.20 -41.31
C GLY A 924 -2.77 14.29 -42.76
N GLN A 925 -3.00 15.45 -43.38
CA GLN A 925 -2.75 15.70 -44.79
C GLN A 925 -1.63 16.73 -44.98
N PRO A 926 -0.58 16.45 -45.78
CA PRO A 926 0.44 17.44 -46.10
C PRO A 926 -0.12 18.48 -47.09
N PRO A 927 0.43 19.71 -47.12
CA PRO A 927 0.10 20.69 -48.16
C PRO A 927 0.31 20.09 -49.55
N GLY A 928 -0.73 20.07 -50.38
CA GLY A 928 -0.70 19.48 -51.73
C GLY A 928 -0.87 17.96 -51.82
N GLY A 929 -1.05 17.25 -50.68
CA GLY A 929 -1.21 15.79 -50.65
C GLY A 929 0.09 15.01 -50.85
N PHE A 930 0.02 13.68 -50.74
CA PHE A 930 1.13 12.79 -51.06
C PHE A 930 1.17 12.51 -52.57
N PRO A 931 2.36 12.29 -53.17
CA PRO A 931 2.46 11.93 -54.58
C PRO A 931 1.67 10.66 -54.91
N GLU A 932 0.89 10.67 -56.00
CA GLU A 932 0.00 9.55 -56.39
C GLU A 932 0.74 8.21 -56.46
N ARG A 933 1.92 8.21 -57.08
CA ARG A 933 2.73 6.99 -57.21
C ARG A 933 3.18 6.42 -55.86
N VAL A 934 3.46 7.28 -54.88
CA VAL A 934 3.83 6.83 -53.53
C VAL A 934 2.63 6.19 -52.84
N MET A 935 1.45 6.81 -52.96
CA MET A 935 0.22 6.25 -52.41
C MET A 935 -0.09 4.86 -52.99
N GLU A 936 0.01 4.71 -54.32
CA GLU A 936 -0.20 3.42 -55.00
C GLU A 936 0.73 2.33 -54.48
N VAL A 937 2.03 2.63 -54.38
CA VAL A 937 3.06 1.65 -54.00
C VAL A 937 2.97 1.28 -52.52
N VAL A 938 2.77 2.27 -51.63
CA VAL A 938 2.79 2.05 -50.18
C VAL A 938 1.48 1.46 -49.66
N LEU A 939 0.33 1.91 -50.19
CA LEU A 939 -0.99 1.47 -49.72
C LEU A 939 -1.53 0.25 -50.47
N GLY A 940 -1.08 0.04 -51.71
CA GLY A 940 -1.62 -0.98 -52.59
C GLY A 940 -3.13 -0.77 -52.80
N GLN A 941 -3.95 -1.71 -52.31
CA GLN A 941 -5.42 -1.65 -52.39
C GLN A 941 -6.08 -0.99 -51.17
N GLN A 942 -5.32 -0.57 -50.16
CA GLN A 942 -5.88 0.06 -48.96
C GLN A 942 -6.38 1.48 -49.27
N PRO A 943 -7.60 1.85 -48.85
CA PRO A 943 -8.13 3.20 -49.10
C PRO A 943 -7.43 4.26 -48.22
N PRO A 944 -7.13 5.46 -48.77
CA PRO A 944 -6.59 6.57 -47.98
C PRO A 944 -7.67 7.24 -47.12
N VAL A 945 -7.24 7.91 -46.05
CA VAL A 945 -8.07 8.72 -45.15
C VAL A 945 -7.92 10.19 -45.55
N LEU A 946 -8.91 10.75 -46.25
CA LEU A 946 -8.84 12.12 -46.80
C LEU A 946 -9.33 13.21 -45.82
N GLY A 947 -10.19 12.84 -44.85
CA GLY A 947 -10.73 13.72 -43.83
C GLY A 947 -9.92 13.70 -42.53
N ARG A 948 -10.38 14.42 -41.49
CA ARG A 948 -9.69 14.48 -40.20
C ARG A 948 -9.75 13.13 -39.49
N PRO A 949 -8.62 12.50 -39.13
CA PRO A 949 -8.62 11.16 -38.54
C PRO A 949 -9.48 11.01 -37.27
N GLY A 950 -9.54 12.05 -36.43
CA GLY A 950 -10.36 12.03 -35.21
C GLY A 950 -11.87 12.09 -35.44
N GLU A 951 -12.31 12.62 -36.59
CA GLU A 951 -13.74 12.78 -36.91
C GLU A 951 -14.44 11.45 -37.18
N SER A 952 -13.69 10.45 -37.67
CA SER A 952 -14.22 9.11 -37.94
C SER A 952 -14.22 8.19 -36.73
N LEU A 953 -13.66 8.63 -35.59
CA LEU A 953 -13.60 7.83 -34.37
C LEU A 953 -14.86 8.03 -33.51
N PRO A 954 -15.48 6.96 -32.99
CA PRO A 954 -16.62 7.10 -32.09
C PRO A 954 -16.18 7.77 -30.77
N PRO A 955 -17.05 8.60 -30.13
CA PRO A 955 -16.74 9.19 -28.84
C PRO A 955 -16.33 8.15 -27.80
N ALA A 956 -15.30 8.46 -27.01
CA ALA A 956 -14.89 7.60 -25.92
C ALA A 956 -15.94 7.61 -24.78
N ASP A 957 -16.23 6.44 -24.21
CA ASP A 957 -17.09 6.32 -23.03
C ASP A 957 -16.29 6.59 -21.76
N ILE A 958 -16.48 7.80 -21.19
CA ILE A 958 -15.72 8.28 -20.03
C ILE A 958 -16.07 7.49 -18.77
N GLU A 959 -17.34 7.15 -18.54
CA GLU A 959 -17.77 6.46 -17.33
C GLU A 959 -17.41 4.97 -17.36
N ALA A 960 -17.55 4.31 -18.52
CA ALA A 960 -17.02 2.95 -18.68
C ALA A 960 -15.49 2.91 -18.51
N THR A 961 -14.79 3.94 -18.97
CA THR A 961 -13.33 4.04 -18.77
C THR A 961 -12.97 4.31 -17.33
N ARG A 962 -13.75 5.12 -16.61
CA ARG A 962 -13.57 5.36 -15.17
C ARG A 962 -13.67 4.06 -14.38
N ALA A 963 -14.67 3.23 -14.67
CA ALA A 963 -14.81 1.92 -14.04
C ALA A 963 -13.54 1.06 -14.25
N LYS A 964 -13.05 0.97 -15.50
CA LYS A 964 -11.84 0.21 -15.84
C LYS A 964 -10.58 0.76 -15.19
N ALA A 965 -10.37 2.08 -15.19
CA ALA A 965 -9.21 2.69 -14.57
C ALA A 965 -9.21 2.48 -13.04
N SER A 966 -10.41 2.49 -12.41
CA SER A 966 -10.58 2.28 -10.98
C SER A 966 -10.22 0.86 -10.53
N GLU A 967 -10.23 -0.15 -11.42
CA GLU A 967 -9.78 -1.51 -11.10
C GLU A 967 -8.30 -1.56 -10.69
N PHE A 968 -7.51 -0.56 -11.07
CA PHE A 968 -6.08 -0.46 -10.76
C PHE A 968 -5.76 0.51 -9.62
N LEU A 969 -6.76 1.15 -9.02
CA LEU A 969 -6.60 2.19 -8.01
C LEU A 969 -7.30 1.79 -6.70
N ASP A 970 -6.88 2.39 -5.58
CA ASP A 970 -7.52 2.18 -4.27
C ASP A 970 -8.86 2.96 -4.13
N ALA A 971 -9.22 3.77 -5.12
CA ALA A 971 -10.39 4.63 -5.14
C ALA A 971 -10.90 4.83 -6.59
N ALA A 972 -12.07 5.45 -6.73
CA ALA A 972 -12.60 5.81 -8.04
C ALA A 972 -11.64 6.75 -8.77
N ALA A 973 -11.33 6.44 -10.04
CA ALA A 973 -10.45 7.22 -10.88
C ALA A 973 -11.00 8.64 -11.09
N SER A 974 -10.14 9.63 -10.90
CA SER A 974 -10.38 11.03 -11.26
C SER A 974 -10.38 11.23 -12.78
N ASP A 975 -10.90 12.36 -13.26
CA ASP A 975 -10.94 12.70 -14.69
C ASP A 975 -9.53 12.79 -15.30
N ALA A 976 -8.54 13.27 -14.55
CA ALA A 976 -7.14 13.28 -14.94
C ALA A 976 -6.56 11.86 -15.10
N GLU A 977 -6.92 10.92 -14.21
CA GLU A 977 -6.52 9.51 -14.33
C GLU A 977 -7.24 8.82 -15.50
N VAL A 978 -8.51 9.15 -15.74
CA VAL A 978 -9.26 8.67 -16.92
C VAL A 978 -8.61 9.17 -18.20
N ALA A 979 -8.25 10.46 -18.29
CA ALA A 979 -7.53 11.01 -19.43
C ALA A 979 -6.18 10.30 -19.64
N SER A 980 -5.44 10.04 -18.56
CA SER A 980 -4.16 9.31 -18.60
C SER A 980 -4.34 7.89 -19.11
N TYR A 981 -5.37 7.18 -18.65
CA TYR A 981 -5.69 5.82 -19.09
C TYR A 981 -6.12 5.79 -20.55
N LEU A 982 -6.97 6.72 -21.00
CA LEU A 982 -7.40 6.82 -22.41
C LEU A 982 -6.22 7.04 -23.35
N LEU A 983 -5.29 7.92 -22.96
CA LEU A 983 -4.11 8.23 -23.75
C LEU A 983 -3.09 7.07 -23.72
N TYR A 984 -2.92 6.43 -22.55
CA TYR A 984 -1.87 5.46 -22.28
C TYR A 984 -2.31 4.27 -21.40
N PRO A 985 -3.18 3.35 -21.89
CA PRO A 985 -3.75 2.30 -21.05
C PRO A 985 -2.70 1.40 -20.38
N LYS A 986 -1.74 0.91 -21.17
CA LYS A 986 -0.66 0.04 -20.66
C LYS A 986 0.29 0.77 -19.71
N VAL A 987 0.64 2.03 -20.02
CA VAL A 987 1.59 2.79 -19.19
C VAL A 987 0.96 3.15 -17.85
N PHE A 988 -0.31 3.58 -17.89
CA PHE A 988 -1.07 3.89 -16.69
C PHE A 988 -1.20 2.66 -15.80
N THR A 989 -1.57 1.51 -16.37
CA THR A 989 -1.71 0.27 -15.59
C THR A 989 -0.38 -0.21 -15.00
N ASP A 990 0.71 -0.15 -15.76
CA ASP A 990 2.06 -0.47 -15.26
C ASP A 990 2.52 0.51 -14.17
N PHE A 991 2.15 1.80 -14.29
CA PHE A 991 2.42 2.82 -13.28
C PHE A 991 1.59 2.60 -12.01
N ALA A 992 0.29 2.31 -12.13
CA ALA A 992 -0.58 2.02 -10.99
C ALA A 992 -0.09 0.79 -10.21
N LYS A 993 0.31 -0.29 -10.92
CA LYS A 993 0.96 -1.47 -10.29
C LYS A 993 2.24 -1.11 -9.56
N HIS A 994 3.07 -0.22 -10.14
CA HIS A 994 4.27 0.26 -9.47
C HIS A 994 3.93 1.00 -8.16
N ILE A 995 2.94 1.90 -8.17
CA ILE A 995 2.50 2.62 -6.96
C ILE A 995 1.94 1.65 -5.91
N GLN A 996 1.20 0.62 -6.32
CA GLN A 996 0.72 -0.43 -5.41
C GLN A 996 1.88 -1.17 -4.75
N GLU A 997 2.94 -1.50 -5.50
CA GLU A 997 4.09 -2.26 -5.00
C GLU A 997 5.08 -1.42 -4.17
N TYR A 998 5.44 -0.24 -4.68
CA TYR A 998 6.56 0.58 -4.21
C TYR A 998 6.15 1.93 -3.61
N GLY A 999 4.87 2.30 -3.74
CA GLY A 999 4.39 3.61 -3.31
C GLY A 999 4.92 4.73 -4.21
N GLU A 1000 4.77 5.97 -3.74
CA GLU A 1000 5.26 7.14 -4.47
C GLU A 1000 6.77 7.31 -4.25
N VAL A 1001 7.52 7.30 -5.37
CA VAL A 1001 8.98 7.45 -5.40
C VAL A 1001 9.42 8.81 -5.95
N THR A 1002 8.47 9.70 -6.23
CA THR A 1002 8.69 11.04 -6.79
C THR A 1002 9.70 11.86 -5.96
N HIS A 1003 9.55 11.88 -4.64
CA HIS A 1003 10.38 12.69 -3.73
C HIS A 1003 11.68 12.01 -3.28
N LEU A 1004 11.99 10.81 -3.78
CA LEU A 1004 13.34 10.28 -3.62
C LEU A 1004 14.33 11.16 -4.40
N PRO A 1005 15.48 11.53 -3.83
CA PRO A 1005 16.51 12.23 -4.59
C PRO A 1005 16.94 11.42 -5.81
N THR A 1006 17.25 12.10 -6.90
CA THR A 1006 17.58 11.47 -8.19
C THR A 1006 18.71 10.43 -8.11
N PRO A 1007 19.82 10.66 -7.37
CA PRO A 1007 20.83 9.63 -7.17
C PRO A 1007 20.27 8.36 -6.53
N ASN A 1008 19.40 8.48 -5.53
CA ASN A 1008 18.82 7.33 -4.84
C ASN A 1008 17.80 6.58 -5.69
N PHE A 1009 17.06 7.30 -6.54
CA PHE A 1009 16.12 6.69 -7.48
C PHE A 1009 16.83 5.83 -8.55
N PHE A 1010 17.95 6.31 -9.10
CA PHE A 1010 18.67 5.58 -10.15
C PHE A 1010 19.68 4.56 -9.62
N TYR A 1011 20.36 4.86 -8.52
CA TYR A 1011 21.55 4.11 -8.10
C TYR A 1011 21.43 3.48 -6.71
N GLY A 1012 20.38 3.78 -5.95
CA GLY A 1012 20.20 3.24 -4.59
C GLY A 1012 21.00 4.01 -3.54
N GLN A 1013 21.52 3.30 -2.55
CA GLN A 1013 22.33 3.87 -1.46
C GLN A 1013 23.61 3.04 -1.29
N GLU A 1014 24.71 3.69 -0.91
CA GLU A 1014 25.90 3.00 -0.42
C GLU A 1014 25.76 2.72 1.09
N PRO A 1015 26.40 1.67 1.63
CA PRO A 1015 26.33 1.36 3.06
C PRO A 1015 26.77 2.55 3.91
N GLY A 1016 25.91 2.97 4.84
CA GLY A 1016 26.12 4.14 5.70
C GLY A 1016 25.47 5.44 5.21
N ASP A 1017 25.05 5.50 3.94
CA ASP A 1017 24.37 6.68 3.38
C ASP A 1017 23.03 6.92 4.05
N GLU A 1018 22.75 8.18 4.34
CA GLU A 1018 21.48 8.67 4.87
C GLU A 1018 20.77 9.56 3.84
N VAL A 1019 19.47 9.34 3.68
CA VAL A 1019 18.61 10.18 2.84
C VAL A 1019 17.40 10.67 3.63
N ALA A 1020 17.09 11.94 3.45
CA ALA A 1020 15.89 12.58 3.97
C ALA A 1020 14.84 12.70 2.86
N VAL A 1021 13.64 12.15 3.09
CA VAL A 1021 12.54 12.15 2.12
C VAL A 1021 11.30 12.75 2.77
N ASP A 1022 10.84 13.88 2.24
CA ASP A 1022 9.59 14.50 2.68
C ASP A 1022 8.42 13.81 1.95
N ILE A 1023 7.55 13.14 2.71
CA ILE A 1023 6.39 12.42 2.14
C ILE A 1023 5.09 13.22 2.26
N GLU A 1024 5.02 14.14 3.22
CA GLU A 1024 3.95 15.13 3.42
C GLU A 1024 4.54 16.31 4.20
N PRO A 1025 3.92 17.51 4.18
CA PRO A 1025 4.30 18.61 5.04
C PRO A 1025 4.36 18.17 6.52
N GLY A 1026 5.54 18.35 7.15
CA GLY A 1026 5.79 17.93 8.54
C GLY A 1026 6.07 16.43 8.74
N LYS A 1027 6.15 15.63 7.67
CA LYS A 1027 6.50 14.20 7.72
C LYS A 1027 7.71 13.90 6.84
N ARG A 1028 8.86 13.77 7.52
CA ARG A 1028 10.13 13.40 6.92
C ARG A 1028 10.51 11.97 7.31
N LEU A 1029 10.95 11.19 6.35
CA LEU A 1029 11.59 9.90 6.54
C LEU A 1029 13.11 10.09 6.46
N ILE A 1030 13.82 9.73 7.52
CA ILE A 1030 15.28 9.62 7.54
C ILE A 1030 15.60 8.16 7.34
N ILE A 1031 16.15 7.82 6.18
CA ILE A 1031 16.42 6.44 5.75
C ILE A 1031 17.93 6.29 5.62
N LYS A 1032 18.52 5.42 6.44
CA LYS A 1032 19.93 5.06 6.34
C LYS A 1032 20.08 3.62 5.91
N TYR A 1033 20.83 3.36 4.85
CA TYR A 1033 21.15 1.99 4.45
C TYR A 1033 22.29 1.45 5.31
N LEU A 1034 22.11 0.28 5.92
CA LEU A 1034 23.09 -0.31 6.84
C LEU A 1034 23.91 -1.40 6.16
N ALA A 1035 23.25 -2.44 5.64
CA ALA A 1035 23.90 -3.60 5.04
C ALA A 1035 22.91 -4.45 4.25
N THR A 1036 23.42 -5.28 3.34
CA THR A 1036 22.66 -6.35 2.67
C THR A 1036 23.18 -7.70 3.16
N GLY A 1037 22.27 -8.59 3.53
CA GLY A 1037 22.58 -9.95 3.97
C GLY A 1037 22.99 -10.88 2.82
N SER A 1038 23.49 -12.05 3.19
CA SER A 1038 23.70 -13.17 2.27
C SER A 1038 22.37 -13.61 1.65
N ALA A 1039 22.44 -14.21 0.47
CA ALA A 1039 21.25 -14.77 -0.16
C ALA A 1039 20.74 -16.00 0.62
N TYR A 1040 19.43 -16.11 0.70
CA TYR A 1040 18.72 -17.29 1.16
C TYR A 1040 18.66 -18.34 0.02
N PRO A 1041 18.36 -19.62 0.34
CA PRO A 1041 18.23 -20.67 -0.68
C PRO A 1041 17.18 -20.38 -1.77
N ASP A 1042 16.14 -19.62 -1.43
CA ASP A 1042 15.10 -19.19 -2.38
C ASP A 1042 15.54 -18.06 -3.32
N GLY A 1043 16.80 -17.63 -3.25
CA GLY A 1043 17.37 -16.54 -4.05
C GLY A 1043 17.05 -15.14 -3.51
N SER A 1044 16.38 -15.00 -2.37
CA SER A 1044 16.10 -13.69 -1.77
C SER A 1044 17.22 -13.18 -0.88
N ARG A 1045 17.29 -11.86 -0.67
CA ARG A 1045 18.21 -11.19 0.27
C ARG A 1045 17.45 -10.24 1.17
N THR A 1046 17.89 -10.13 2.42
CA THR A 1046 17.41 -9.10 3.34
C THR A 1046 18.32 -7.88 3.31
N VAL A 1047 17.74 -6.70 3.08
CA VAL A 1047 18.39 -5.40 3.13
C VAL A 1047 17.99 -4.71 4.44
N PHE A 1048 18.99 -4.25 5.20
CA PHE A 1048 18.83 -3.61 6.49
C PHE A 1048 18.95 -2.09 6.36
N PHE A 1049 17.98 -1.39 6.93
CA PHE A 1049 17.91 0.06 7.00
C PHE A 1049 17.75 0.52 8.45
N GLU A 1050 18.04 1.79 8.70
CA GLU A 1050 17.51 2.54 9.82
C GLU A 1050 16.49 3.54 9.28
N LEU A 1051 15.26 3.52 9.78
CA LEU A 1051 14.18 4.42 9.43
C LEU A 1051 13.78 5.23 10.67
N ASN A 1052 14.05 6.54 10.66
CA ASN A 1052 13.79 7.45 11.78
C ASN A 1052 14.37 6.92 13.12
N GLY A 1053 15.63 6.48 13.10
CA GLY A 1053 16.32 5.93 14.27
C GLY A 1053 15.94 4.50 14.64
N GLN A 1054 15.16 3.80 13.81
CA GLN A 1054 14.71 2.44 14.11
C GLN A 1054 15.21 1.45 13.04
N PRO A 1055 15.77 0.30 13.43
CA PRO A 1055 16.14 -0.72 12.47
C PRO A 1055 14.90 -1.17 11.70
N ARG A 1056 15.08 -1.43 10.41
CA ARG A 1056 14.10 -1.99 9.49
C ARG A 1056 14.80 -2.97 8.58
N GLU A 1057 14.08 -3.99 8.17
CA GLU A 1057 14.57 -4.97 7.22
C GLU A 1057 13.53 -5.15 6.12
N VAL A 1058 13.99 -5.33 4.89
CA VAL A 1058 13.15 -5.62 3.73
C VAL A 1058 13.79 -6.74 2.93
N THR A 1059 13.01 -7.76 2.60
CA THR A 1059 13.48 -8.88 1.77
C THR A 1059 13.06 -8.66 0.32
N VAL A 1060 14.02 -8.81 -0.59
CA VAL A 1060 13.82 -8.70 -2.05
C VAL A 1060 14.49 -9.89 -2.76
N ILE A 1061 13.98 -10.26 -3.94
CA ILE A 1061 14.56 -11.34 -4.74
C ILE A 1061 15.82 -10.81 -5.44
N ASP A 1062 16.95 -11.51 -5.28
CA ASP A 1062 18.16 -11.22 -6.06
C ASP A 1062 18.05 -11.92 -7.43
N ARG A 1063 17.80 -11.12 -8.46
CA ARG A 1063 17.57 -11.63 -9.82
C ARG A 1063 18.85 -12.10 -10.52
N SER A 1064 20.00 -11.93 -9.89
CA SER A 1064 21.28 -12.45 -10.40
C SER A 1064 21.55 -13.90 -10.00
N LEU A 1065 20.77 -14.44 -9.06
CA LEU A 1065 20.91 -15.80 -8.57
C LEU A 1065 19.86 -16.72 -9.20
N GLU A 1066 20.26 -17.92 -9.63
CA GLU A 1066 19.32 -19.01 -9.83
C GLU A 1066 18.97 -19.59 -8.45
N PRO A 1067 17.68 -19.75 -8.09
CA PRO A 1067 17.30 -20.28 -6.79
C PRO A 1067 17.86 -21.69 -6.60
N GLU A 1068 18.53 -21.94 -5.47
CA GLU A 1068 19.00 -23.28 -5.10
C GLU A 1068 17.81 -24.08 -4.55
N GLY A 1069 17.10 -24.73 -5.46
CA GLY A 1069 15.95 -25.60 -5.17
C GLY A 1069 14.69 -25.18 -5.92
N GLN A 1070 13.86 -26.16 -6.29
CA GLN A 1070 12.55 -25.88 -6.90
C GLN A 1070 11.67 -25.14 -5.90
N ALA A 1071 11.37 -23.86 -6.19
CA ALA A 1071 10.31 -23.14 -5.50
C ALA A 1071 9.00 -23.96 -5.55
N ALA A 1072 8.27 -24.02 -4.44
CA ALA A 1072 6.99 -24.71 -4.39
C ALA A 1072 6.03 -24.07 -5.40
N ILE A 1073 5.65 -24.84 -6.42
CA ILE A 1073 4.77 -24.40 -7.52
C ILE A 1073 3.43 -23.99 -6.90
N GLN A 1074 2.86 -22.84 -7.29
CA GLN A 1074 1.51 -22.42 -6.87
C GLN A 1074 0.49 -23.04 -7.83
N ALA A 1075 -0.65 -23.47 -7.29
CA ALA A 1075 -1.79 -23.90 -8.10
C ALA A 1075 -2.45 -22.67 -8.74
N ASP A 1076 -2.77 -22.77 -10.03
CA ASP A 1076 -3.58 -21.77 -10.73
C ASP A 1076 -5.04 -21.84 -10.21
N PRO A 1077 -5.58 -20.78 -9.58
CA PRO A 1077 -6.95 -20.77 -9.07
C PRO A 1077 -8.01 -20.93 -10.17
N ASP A 1078 -7.69 -20.57 -11.40
CA ASP A 1078 -8.60 -20.66 -12.55
C ASP A 1078 -8.57 -22.05 -13.22
N ASP A 1079 -7.64 -22.93 -12.81
CA ASP A 1079 -7.51 -24.31 -13.32
C ASP A 1079 -8.02 -25.34 -12.30
N PRO A 1080 -9.24 -25.90 -12.47
CA PRO A 1080 -9.78 -26.90 -11.56
C PRO A 1080 -9.03 -28.25 -11.59
N GLY A 1081 -8.13 -28.45 -12.56
CA GLY A 1081 -7.21 -29.58 -12.61
C GLY A 1081 -6.00 -29.43 -11.66
N GLN A 1082 -5.80 -28.27 -11.05
CA GLN A 1082 -4.69 -28.01 -10.13
C GLN A 1082 -5.16 -27.98 -8.68
N VAL A 1083 -4.76 -28.98 -7.89
CA VAL A 1083 -5.16 -29.06 -6.48
C VAL A 1083 -4.12 -28.36 -5.61
N GLY A 1084 -4.45 -27.13 -5.20
CA GLY A 1084 -3.66 -26.35 -4.25
C GLY A 1084 -3.95 -26.70 -2.79
N ALA A 1085 -2.99 -26.41 -1.90
CA ALA A 1085 -3.19 -26.48 -0.46
C ALA A 1085 -4.19 -25.40 -0.01
N SER A 1086 -5.30 -25.82 0.59
CA SER A 1086 -6.33 -24.91 1.12
C SER A 1086 -5.86 -24.10 2.34
N MET A 1087 -4.77 -24.53 2.97
CA MET A 1087 -4.20 -23.93 4.17
C MET A 1087 -2.73 -24.31 4.32
N PRO A 1088 -1.91 -23.49 5.00
CA PRO A 1088 -0.60 -23.93 5.42
C PRO A 1088 -0.74 -25.09 6.41
N GLY A 1089 0.08 -26.10 6.26
CA GLY A 1089 0.01 -27.33 7.05
C GLY A 1089 1.09 -28.32 6.63
N MET A 1090 1.04 -29.51 7.21
CA MET A 1090 1.93 -30.61 6.85
C MET A 1090 1.12 -31.69 6.14
N VAL A 1091 1.60 -32.17 5.00
CA VAL A 1091 1.01 -33.33 4.32
C VAL A 1091 1.29 -34.55 5.20
N ILE A 1092 0.26 -35.18 5.76
CA ILE A 1092 0.45 -36.37 6.61
C ILE A 1092 0.22 -37.67 5.86
N HIS A 1093 -0.61 -37.64 4.82
CA HIS A 1093 -0.96 -38.83 4.05
C HIS A 1093 -1.41 -38.48 2.63
N VAL A 1094 -0.92 -39.21 1.63
CA VAL A 1094 -1.39 -39.11 0.24
C VAL A 1094 -2.14 -40.40 -0.09
N ALA A 1095 -3.42 -40.29 -0.44
CA ALA A 1095 -4.35 -41.41 -0.60
C ALA A 1095 -4.48 -41.92 -2.04
N VAL A 1096 -3.83 -41.26 -3.02
CA VAL A 1096 -3.86 -41.61 -4.45
C VAL A 1096 -2.45 -41.70 -5.02
N LYS A 1097 -2.31 -42.36 -6.17
CA LYS A 1097 -1.07 -42.45 -6.95
C LYS A 1097 -1.24 -41.75 -8.30
N GLU A 1098 -0.11 -41.34 -8.88
CA GLU A 1098 -0.08 -40.84 -10.25
C GLU A 1098 -0.69 -41.88 -11.20
N GLY A 1099 -1.63 -41.43 -12.02
CA GLY A 1099 -2.37 -42.27 -12.96
C GLY A 1099 -3.66 -42.91 -12.43
N ASP A 1100 -4.00 -42.76 -11.14
CA ASP A 1100 -5.28 -43.25 -10.61
C ASP A 1100 -6.47 -42.48 -11.20
N ARG A 1101 -7.60 -43.18 -11.44
CA ARG A 1101 -8.87 -42.51 -11.77
C ARG A 1101 -9.54 -42.06 -10.49
N VAL A 1102 -9.92 -40.79 -10.43
CA VAL A 1102 -10.60 -40.17 -9.28
C VAL A 1102 -11.93 -39.54 -9.71
N ARG A 1103 -12.92 -39.61 -8.83
CA ARG A 1103 -14.21 -38.91 -9.00
C ARG A 1103 -14.23 -37.63 -8.18
N ALA A 1104 -15.02 -36.64 -8.58
CA ALA A 1104 -15.29 -35.46 -7.79
C ALA A 1104 -15.79 -35.86 -6.39
N GLY A 1105 -15.22 -35.25 -5.35
CA GLY A 1105 -15.44 -35.59 -3.94
C GLY A 1105 -14.59 -36.74 -3.40
N GLN A 1106 -13.82 -37.46 -4.23
CA GLN A 1106 -12.95 -38.55 -3.78
C GLN A 1106 -11.73 -38.00 -3.03
N LYS A 1107 -11.37 -38.62 -1.90
CA LYS A 1107 -10.22 -38.28 -1.07
C LYS A 1107 -8.90 -38.41 -1.85
N LEU A 1108 -8.09 -37.36 -1.82
CA LEU A 1108 -6.79 -37.30 -2.48
C LEU A 1108 -5.63 -37.34 -1.49
N LEU A 1109 -5.62 -36.46 -0.50
CA LEU A 1109 -4.58 -36.39 0.53
C LEU A 1109 -5.11 -35.74 1.82
N VAL A 1110 -4.33 -35.78 2.88
CA VAL A 1110 -4.67 -35.19 4.18
C VAL A 1110 -3.57 -34.21 4.60
N LEU A 1111 -4.00 -33.01 4.97
CA LEU A 1111 -3.18 -31.99 5.59
C LEU A 1111 -3.45 -31.94 7.09
N GLU A 1112 -2.41 -31.84 7.90
CA GLU A 1112 -2.51 -31.51 9.32
C GLU A 1112 -2.15 -30.05 9.53
N ALA A 1113 -3.06 -29.28 10.10
CA ALA A 1113 -2.71 -28.02 10.75
C ALA A 1113 -3.60 -27.78 11.96
N MET A 1114 -3.05 -27.15 13.01
CA MET A 1114 -3.80 -26.81 14.23
C MET A 1114 -4.52 -28.01 14.88
N LYS A 1115 -3.91 -29.22 14.83
CA LYS A 1115 -4.50 -30.50 15.30
C LYS A 1115 -5.78 -30.93 14.56
N MET A 1116 -6.05 -30.32 13.41
CA MET A 1116 -7.15 -30.68 12.55
C MET A 1116 -6.60 -31.33 11.29
N GLU A 1117 -7.00 -32.58 11.07
CA GLU A 1117 -6.79 -33.25 9.80
C GLU A 1117 -7.83 -32.74 8.80
N THR A 1118 -7.36 -32.05 7.77
CA THR A 1118 -8.19 -31.58 6.66
C THR A 1118 -7.95 -32.51 5.48
N THR A 1119 -8.98 -33.25 5.09
CA THR A 1119 -8.93 -34.08 3.90
C THR A 1119 -9.19 -33.22 2.67
N LEU A 1120 -8.27 -33.24 1.70
CA LEU A 1120 -8.46 -32.63 0.39
C LEU A 1120 -9.06 -33.67 -0.57
N ASN A 1121 -10.16 -33.27 -1.20
CA ASN A 1121 -10.94 -34.09 -2.13
C ASN A 1121 -10.78 -33.57 -3.56
N SER A 1122 -10.98 -34.46 -4.54
CA SER A 1122 -10.94 -34.11 -5.95
C SER A 1122 -12.06 -33.13 -6.30
N PRO A 1123 -11.78 -31.97 -6.94
CA PRO A 1123 -12.82 -31.05 -7.39
C PRO A 1123 -13.54 -31.54 -8.66
N ILE A 1124 -12.90 -32.41 -9.44
CA ILE A 1124 -13.38 -32.87 -10.74
C ILE A 1124 -13.23 -34.39 -10.88
N ASP A 1125 -13.94 -34.97 -11.85
CA ASP A 1125 -13.66 -36.31 -12.35
C ASP A 1125 -12.42 -36.28 -13.25
N GLY A 1126 -11.51 -37.24 -13.11
CA GLY A 1126 -10.31 -37.26 -13.94
C GLY A 1126 -9.29 -38.33 -13.59
N LYS A 1127 -8.11 -38.20 -14.19
CA LYS A 1127 -6.95 -39.05 -13.88
C LYS A 1127 -5.91 -38.20 -13.15
N VAL A 1128 -5.42 -38.68 -12.02
CA VAL A 1128 -4.33 -38.03 -11.27
C VAL A 1128 -3.13 -37.90 -12.19
N GLY A 1129 -2.68 -36.67 -12.42
CA GLY A 1129 -1.49 -36.34 -13.17
C GLY A 1129 -0.26 -36.53 -12.29
N LYS A 1130 0.39 -35.43 -11.92
CA LYS A 1130 1.62 -35.44 -11.13
C LYS A 1130 1.33 -35.15 -9.66
N ILE A 1131 1.97 -35.88 -8.74
CA ILE A 1131 1.94 -35.60 -7.30
C ILE A 1131 3.23 -34.86 -6.94
N ILE A 1132 3.10 -33.63 -6.49
CA ILE A 1132 4.24 -32.72 -6.24
C ILE A 1132 4.76 -32.85 -4.81
N THR A 1133 3.92 -33.27 -3.87
CA THR A 1133 4.22 -33.28 -2.44
C THR A 1133 4.16 -34.69 -1.84
N GLN A 1134 4.98 -34.96 -0.83
CA GLN A 1134 5.05 -36.25 -0.13
C GLN A 1134 4.66 -36.11 1.35
N PRO A 1135 4.25 -37.20 2.04
CA PRO A 1135 4.05 -37.17 3.49
C PRO A 1135 5.26 -36.60 4.24
N GLY A 1136 5.02 -35.74 5.23
CA GLY A 1136 6.02 -34.96 5.96
C GLY A 1136 6.36 -33.60 5.35
N THR A 1137 5.84 -33.26 4.16
CA THR A 1137 6.14 -31.97 3.51
C THR A 1137 5.31 -30.83 4.13
N GLN A 1138 5.99 -29.75 4.54
CA GLN A 1138 5.32 -28.50 4.90
C GLN A 1138 4.90 -27.74 3.65
N VAL A 1139 3.64 -27.32 3.60
CA VAL A 1139 3.06 -26.59 2.47
C VAL A 1139 2.46 -25.27 2.97
N ALA A 1140 2.58 -24.22 2.15
CA ALA A 1140 1.86 -22.97 2.34
C ALA A 1140 0.51 -23.02 1.60
N ALA A 1141 -0.43 -22.15 1.97
CA ALA A 1141 -1.68 -22.01 1.21
C ALA A 1141 -1.37 -21.66 -0.26
N GLY A 1142 -2.08 -22.28 -1.18
CA GLY A 1142 -1.90 -22.11 -2.63
C GLY A 1142 -0.84 -23.01 -3.26
N ASN A 1143 0.07 -23.64 -2.49
CA ASN A 1143 1.04 -24.57 -3.07
C ASN A 1143 0.34 -25.72 -3.79
N LEU A 1144 0.72 -25.98 -5.05
CA LEU A 1144 0.25 -27.07 -5.86
C LEU A 1144 0.70 -28.40 -5.25
N LEU A 1145 -0.27 -29.23 -4.90
CA LEU A 1145 -0.03 -30.51 -4.25
C LEU A 1145 -0.02 -31.64 -5.27
N LEU A 1146 -0.97 -31.62 -6.21
CA LEU A 1146 -1.06 -32.54 -7.34
C LEU A 1146 -1.91 -31.96 -8.46
N THR A 1147 -1.82 -32.57 -9.64
CA THR A 1147 -2.68 -32.25 -10.79
C THR A 1147 -3.66 -33.38 -11.11
N ILE A 1148 -4.77 -33.04 -11.76
CA ILE A 1148 -5.82 -33.94 -12.23
C ILE A 1148 -6.14 -33.53 -13.65
N ASN A 1149 -6.04 -34.47 -14.58
CA ASN A 1149 -6.39 -34.25 -15.97
C ASN A 1149 -7.89 -34.57 -16.14
N PRO A 1150 -8.76 -33.58 -16.43
CA PRO A 1150 -10.16 -33.84 -16.76
C PRO A 1150 -10.20 -34.62 -18.08
N ASN A 1151 -10.67 -35.87 -18.03
CA ASN A 1151 -10.71 -36.85 -19.13
C ASN A 1151 -9.35 -37.21 -19.78
N PRO A 1152 -8.79 -38.42 -19.55
CA PRO A 1152 -7.94 -39.04 -20.55
C PRO A 1152 -8.76 -39.52 -21.76
#